data_AF-A0A413Q2U9-F1
#
_entry.id   AF-A0A413Q2U9-F1
#
_cell.length_a   1.000
_cell.length_b   1.000
_cell.length_c   1.000
_cell.angle_alpha   90.00
_cell.angle_beta   90.00
_cell.angle_gamma   90.00
#
_symmetry.space_group_name_H-M   'P 1'
#
loop_
_entity.id
_entity.type
_entity.pdbx_description
1 polymer ?
#
loop_
_entity_poly.entity_id
_entity_poly.type
_entity_poly.pdbx_seq_one_letter_code
_entity_poly.pdbx_strand_id
1 'polypeptide(L)'
;MAITKILNIQESDGRNPASHLKNALEYIQNPDKTEECVLVGSINCLPDTAFEQMEETKNIFHKTGKRQGYHVIISFSPEEKVTAEQAMYVLEHFAKDVLGDDYEAVYAVHTDREHMHGHLIWNSVSMTTGKKYNSPKGNWKNHLQPITNKYCDELGLSIMPAEYSRNPKNISRDKWEKEMSMKDIILRDAKMCAYAAGNVEHFKYLMKRLGYVFKKDAWMEVQAPGFRYYHKLAKLDEMFSEDMLRHYVDMPWMAKPYFYSSDIRGLHRAKLSPFQKKFYAKLYRLRIVEQKRFAVGGAKYTEDLKRFHQLQDEYLLIVNNDIKSVVDLVDFINEQEEKIQQIEDRQHEIYRESSSRKRSIKNEEQYREYQIWHVEVQEELDELKQEKREIKRQIQLADDIIKEDLYTAYYAVSGKEKIVADRDVDIPGMEEQVACKGLTDEVDTVEVERADVGVMATDEVSRDEEEEKVVSDDMYGDDLEYARENSYNKVYSDVAVQECRGDDGKEAYESYTEAVYSSKAKSIVSMDKLPVETITESNSFYSYEEYIVSPDEERIQIVGINGNDDVMEVYEKLSSFFKQIGHKADFDELYEEAKRLVDVVRKSVVEDKANKVAKELLACGPYKYLKTSVKAYAFKFDVSDAGGNLKLFMSVLDKLGVKLDGDQLYEEYQKIYDETVSRNEVNEMEQEKQWNKGRGR
;
A
#
# COMPACT_ATOMS: atom_id res chain seq x y z
N MET A 1 7.28 31.04 16.06
CA MET A 1 6.28 30.44 16.95
C MET A 1 6.69 29.01 17.29
N ALA A 2 6.88 28.69 18.57
CA ALA A 2 7.23 27.33 19.00
C ALA A 2 5.99 26.45 19.26
N ILE A 3 6.03 25.21 18.78
CA ILE A 3 4.94 24.22 18.93
C ILE A 3 5.45 22.98 19.66
N THR A 4 4.83 22.67 20.79
CA THR A 4 5.11 21.44 21.56
C THR A 4 4.18 20.31 21.13
N LYS A 5 4.72 19.10 20.95
CA LYS A 5 4.00 17.85 20.73
C LYS A 5 4.43 16.85 21.80
N ILE A 6 3.52 16.01 22.31
CA ILE A 6 3.84 14.92 23.24
C ILE A 6 3.32 13.57 22.72
N LEU A 7 4.18 12.56 22.79
CA LEU A 7 3.94 11.17 22.42
C LEU A 7 4.14 10.27 23.64
N ASN A 8 3.53 9.08 23.62
CA ASN A 8 3.72 8.06 24.64
C ASN A 8 4.62 6.96 24.08
N ILE A 9 5.71 6.62 24.76
CA ILE A 9 6.51 5.43 24.43
C ILE A 9 5.86 4.25 25.16
N GLN A 10 5.34 3.26 24.42
CA GLN A 10 4.71 2.07 24.98
C GLN A 10 5.73 0.95 25.23
N GLU A 11 5.27 -0.17 25.80
CA GLU A 11 6.08 -1.40 25.82
C GLU A 11 6.15 -2.02 24.42
N SER A 12 7.20 -2.79 24.11
CA SER A 12 7.24 -3.60 22.89
C SER A 12 6.60 -4.98 23.14
N ASP A 13 5.98 -5.55 22.10
CA ASP A 13 5.44 -6.92 22.11
C ASP A 13 6.55 -8.00 22.08
N GLY A 14 7.82 -7.58 22.04
CA GLY A 14 8.99 -8.46 22.07
C GLY A 14 9.37 -8.91 23.49
N ARG A 15 10.48 -9.67 23.59
CA ARG A 15 10.96 -10.21 24.87
C ARG A 15 11.43 -9.17 25.90
N ASN A 16 11.70 -7.93 25.49
CA ASN A 16 11.97 -6.82 26.42
C ASN A 16 10.90 -5.71 26.22
N PRO A 17 10.07 -5.40 27.22
CA PRO A 17 9.10 -4.31 27.12
C PRO A 17 9.78 -2.94 26.96
N ALA A 18 11.01 -2.75 27.42
CA ALA A 18 11.70 -1.46 27.39
C ALA A 18 12.35 -1.09 26.04
N SER A 19 12.37 -1.99 25.04
CA SER A 19 13.06 -1.77 23.76
C SER A 19 12.66 -0.48 23.04
N HIS A 20 11.39 -0.08 23.02
CA HIS A 20 10.99 1.19 22.40
C HIS A 20 11.53 2.44 23.12
N LEU A 21 11.81 2.36 24.43
CA LEU A 21 12.49 3.44 25.16
C LEU A 21 13.97 3.51 24.80
N LYS A 22 14.63 2.35 24.64
CA LYS A 22 16.03 2.29 24.19
C LYS A 22 16.19 2.93 22.81
N ASN A 23 15.47 2.43 21.81
CA ASN A 23 15.55 2.93 20.44
C ASN A 23 15.24 4.44 20.35
N ALA A 24 14.31 4.95 21.18
CA ALA A 24 13.99 6.37 21.20
C ALA A 24 15.09 7.24 21.84
N LEU A 25 15.72 6.75 22.92
CA LEU A 25 16.89 7.41 23.53
C LEU A 25 18.12 7.38 22.60
N GLU A 26 18.32 6.30 21.85
CA GLU A 26 19.36 6.20 20.83
C GLU A 26 19.08 7.15 19.64
N TYR A 27 17.83 7.25 19.18
CA TYR A 27 17.44 8.17 18.10
C TYR A 27 17.68 9.64 18.44
N ILE A 28 17.27 10.10 19.63
CA ILE A 28 17.43 11.52 19.99
C ILE A 28 18.89 11.89 20.25
N GLN A 29 19.74 10.93 20.64
CA GLN A 29 21.18 11.13 20.89
C GLN A 29 22.06 10.81 19.68
N ASN A 30 21.50 10.74 18.46
CA ASN A 30 22.29 10.44 17.26
C ASN A 30 23.39 11.50 17.04
N PRO A 31 24.69 11.14 17.03
CA PRO A 31 25.80 12.09 16.85
C PRO A 31 25.70 12.92 15.56
N ASP A 32 25.22 12.31 14.47
CA ASP A 32 25.09 12.93 13.14
C ASP A 32 24.10 14.10 13.14
N LYS A 33 23.16 14.12 14.10
CA LYS A 33 22.09 15.11 14.22
C LYS A 33 22.32 16.15 15.32
N THR A 34 23.32 15.93 16.18
CA THR A 34 23.48 16.62 17.47
C THR A 34 24.86 17.26 17.65
N GLU A 35 25.58 17.48 16.54
CA GLU A 35 26.95 18.00 16.51
C GLU A 35 27.90 17.17 17.40
N GLU A 36 28.10 15.88 17.06
CA GLU A 36 28.92 14.94 17.85
C GLU A 36 28.45 14.84 19.33
N CYS A 37 27.13 14.85 19.54
CA CYS A 37 26.45 14.88 20.84
C CYS A 37 26.66 16.15 21.69
N VAL A 38 27.27 17.22 21.16
CA VAL A 38 27.38 18.51 21.88
C VAL A 38 26.01 19.12 22.18
N LEU A 39 25.01 18.86 21.35
CA LEU A 39 23.62 19.30 21.52
C LEU A 39 22.74 18.31 22.29
N VAL A 40 23.32 17.53 23.21
CA VAL A 40 22.62 16.59 24.11
C VAL A 40 22.77 17.02 25.56
N GLY A 41 21.70 16.91 26.35
CA GLY A 41 21.69 17.16 27.80
C GLY A 41 20.74 16.22 28.54
N SER A 42 20.81 16.21 29.88
CA SER A 42 20.00 15.32 30.71
C SER A 42 19.60 15.95 32.04
N ILE A 43 18.60 15.33 32.68
CA ILE A 43 18.12 15.65 34.03
C ILE A 43 17.99 14.33 34.81
N ASN A 44 18.50 14.33 36.04
CA ASN A 44 18.50 13.20 37.00
C ASN A 44 19.11 11.86 36.50
N CYS A 45 19.71 11.84 35.30
CA CYS A 45 20.50 10.73 34.76
C CYS A 45 21.69 11.27 33.94
N LEU A 46 22.56 10.37 33.47
CA LEU A 46 23.61 10.68 32.49
C LEU A 46 23.11 10.26 31.09
N PRO A 47 23.45 10.97 30.00
CA PRO A 47 22.96 10.62 28.65
C PRO A 47 23.34 9.18 28.25
N ASP A 48 24.63 8.86 28.35
CA ASP A 48 25.25 7.56 27.99
C ASP A 48 24.64 6.33 28.70
N THR A 49 24.03 6.53 29.87
CA THR A 49 23.44 5.46 30.70
C THR A 49 22.01 5.78 31.13
N ALA A 50 21.32 6.62 30.35
CA ALA A 50 19.95 7.03 30.61
C ALA A 50 18.97 5.86 30.51
N PHE A 51 19.19 4.94 29.55
CA PHE A 51 18.35 3.77 29.39
C PHE A 51 18.40 2.85 30.62
N GLU A 52 19.61 2.52 31.07
CA GLU A 52 19.89 1.64 32.19
C GLU A 52 19.32 2.22 33.50
N GLN A 53 19.53 3.51 33.77
CA GLN A 53 18.95 4.20 34.93
C GLN A 53 17.42 4.20 34.88
N MET A 54 16.83 4.56 33.72
CA MET A 54 15.38 4.53 33.56
C MET A 54 14.78 3.12 33.68
N GLU A 55 15.50 2.07 33.28
CA GLU A 55 15.07 0.67 33.43
C GLU A 55 15.22 0.20 34.89
N GLU A 56 16.32 0.53 35.58
CA GLU A 56 16.53 0.27 37.00
C GLU A 56 15.42 0.90 37.88
N THR A 57 15.08 2.17 37.66
CA THR A 57 13.95 2.84 38.33
C THR A 57 12.61 2.09 38.11
N LYS A 58 12.35 1.56 36.90
CA LYS A 58 11.15 0.73 36.66
C LYS A 58 11.23 -0.62 37.37
N ASN A 59 12.40 -1.24 37.45
CA ASN A 59 12.62 -2.52 38.13
C ASN A 59 12.40 -2.39 39.64
N ILE A 60 13.01 -1.37 40.28
CA ILE A 60 12.87 -1.06 41.72
C ILE A 60 11.40 -0.90 42.13
N PHE A 61 10.61 -0.17 41.34
CA PHE A 61 9.18 0.07 41.62
C PHE A 61 8.23 -0.95 40.97
N HIS A 62 8.76 -2.03 40.38
CA HIS A 62 8.03 -3.13 39.73
C HIS A 62 7.01 -2.65 38.68
N LYS A 63 7.43 -1.72 37.81
CA LYS A 63 6.59 -1.00 36.83
C LYS A 63 7.13 -1.07 35.39
N THR A 64 7.77 -2.19 35.09
CA THR A 64 8.40 -2.55 33.81
C THR A 64 7.45 -2.67 32.62
N GLY A 65 6.13 -2.78 32.84
CA GLY A 65 5.13 -2.90 31.77
C GLY A 65 4.33 -1.62 31.46
N LYS A 66 3.57 -1.68 30.37
CA LYS A 66 2.81 -0.59 29.72
C LYS A 66 3.73 0.56 29.31
N ARG A 67 3.23 1.81 29.33
CA ARG A 67 4.00 3.00 28.97
C ARG A 67 5.39 3.02 29.61
N GLN A 68 6.44 3.10 28.80
CA GLN A 68 7.85 3.11 29.20
C GLN A 68 8.40 4.51 29.41
N GLY A 69 7.91 5.49 28.63
CA GLY A 69 8.30 6.88 28.74
C GLY A 69 7.37 7.82 27.99
N TYR A 70 7.78 9.07 27.89
CA TYR A 70 7.14 10.10 27.08
C TYR A 70 8.20 10.72 26.15
N HIS A 71 7.79 11.10 24.95
CA HIS A 71 8.64 11.79 23.99
C HIS A 71 7.98 13.11 23.61
N VAL A 72 8.59 14.21 24.00
CA VAL A 72 8.22 15.57 23.62
C VAL A 72 9.08 16.04 22.45
N ILE A 73 8.45 16.78 21.55
CA ILE A 73 9.09 17.48 20.44
C ILE A 73 8.69 18.96 20.56
N ILE A 74 9.66 19.87 20.51
CA ILE A 74 9.45 21.32 20.47
C ILE A 74 10.01 21.82 19.13
N SER A 75 9.13 22.10 18.17
CA SER A 75 9.52 22.61 16.84
C SER A 75 9.41 24.13 16.83
N PHE A 76 10.44 24.82 16.33
CA PHE A 76 10.44 26.25 16.09
C PHE A 76 10.02 26.57 14.64
N SER A 77 9.74 27.84 14.33
CA SER A 77 9.28 28.24 12.99
C SER A 77 10.47 28.45 12.04
N PRO A 78 10.43 28.01 10.77
CA PRO A 78 11.46 28.35 9.78
C PRO A 78 11.62 29.86 9.57
N GLU A 79 10.53 30.63 9.75
CA GLU A 79 10.50 32.09 9.66
C GLU A 79 11.24 32.79 10.83
N GLU A 80 11.64 32.04 11.87
CA GLU A 80 12.17 32.56 13.13
C GLU A 80 13.58 32.03 13.38
N LYS A 81 14.57 32.93 13.47
CA LYS A 81 15.98 32.56 13.64
C LYS A 81 16.28 32.18 15.08
N VAL A 82 16.03 30.92 15.42
CA VAL A 82 16.37 30.29 16.70
C VAL A 82 17.72 29.59 16.60
N THR A 83 18.64 29.87 17.52
CA THR A 83 19.96 29.19 17.57
C THR A 83 19.88 27.86 18.34
N ALA A 84 20.87 27.00 18.19
CA ALA A 84 20.91 25.71 18.88
C ALA A 84 20.97 25.89 20.41
N GLU A 85 21.67 26.92 20.91
CA GLU A 85 21.74 27.25 22.34
C GLU A 85 20.39 27.76 22.87
N GLN A 86 19.63 28.53 22.08
CA GLN A 86 18.27 28.94 22.42
C GLN A 86 17.31 27.74 22.48
N ALA A 87 17.40 26.81 21.54
CA ALA A 87 16.61 25.59 21.54
C ALA A 87 16.96 24.67 22.73
N MET A 88 18.26 24.51 23.04
CA MET A 88 18.73 23.79 24.23
C MET A 88 18.26 24.45 25.54
N TYR A 89 18.30 25.79 25.62
CA TYR A 89 17.80 26.54 26.78
C TYR A 89 16.31 26.24 27.03
N VAL A 90 15.47 26.33 25.99
CA VAL A 90 14.03 26.03 26.08
C VAL A 90 13.79 24.57 26.50
N LEU A 91 14.53 23.60 25.95
CA LEU A 91 14.40 22.19 26.33
C LEU A 91 14.79 21.94 27.80
N GLU A 92 15.96 22.42 28.22
CA GLU A 92 16.47 22.24 29.58
C GLU A 92 15.48 22.84 30.60
N HIS A 93 15.03 24.06 30.37
CA HIS A 93 14.19 24.78 31.32
C HIS A 93 12.74 24.26 31.31
N PHE A 94 12.20 23.86 30.14
CA PHE A 94 10.94 23.12 30.06
C PHE A 94 11.02 21.81 30.86
N ALA A 95 12.09 21.03 30.69
CA ALA A 95 12.24 19.75 31.37
C ALA A 95 12.36 19.94 32.90
N LYS A 96 13.09 20.96 33.36
CA LYS A 96 13.14 21.33 34.80
C LYS A 96 11.77 21.72 35.35
N ASP A 97 11.02 22.62 34.68
CA ASP A 97 9.69 23.06 35.14
C ASP A 97 8.62 21.94 35.10
N VAL A 98 8.74 20.97 34.18
CA VAL A 98 7.76 19.88 33.99
C VAL A 98 8.05 18.63 34.83
N LEU A 99 9.32 18.36 35.15
CA LEU A 99 9.78 17.09 35.73
C LEU A 99 10.47 17.23 37.09
N GLY A 100 11.14 18.37 37.34
CA GLY A 100 11.91 18.63 38.56
C GLY A 100 12.90 17.52 38.91
N ASP A 101 13.02 17.23 40.20
CA ASP A 101 13.89 16.17 40.74
C ASP A 101 13.20 14.78 40.75
N ASP A 102 12.00 14.66 40.15
CA ASP A 102 11.14 13.47 40.29
C ASP A 102 11.35 12.38 39.22
N TYR A 103 11.90 12.71 38.04
CA TYR A 103 12.02 11.80 36.88
C TYR A 103 13.37 11.96 36.17
N GLU A 104 13.93 10.86 35.63
CA GLU A 104 15.05 10.94 34.68
C GLU A 104 14.58 11.42 33.30
N ALA A 105 15.40 12.24 32.63
CA ALA A 105 15.15 12.70 31.26
C ALA A 105 16.45 12.97 30.47
N VAL A 106 16.34 12.86 29.14
CA VAL A 106 17.36 13.26 28.16
C VAL A 106 16.71 14.16 27.12
N TYR A 107 17.38 15.24 26.73
CA TYR A 107 16.95 16.16 25.69
C TYR A 107 18.08 16.42 24.68
N ALA A 108 17.70 16.72 23.45
CA ALA A 108 18.64 16.98 22.37
C ALA A 108 18.05 17.96 21.35
N VAL A 109 18.90 18.77 20.70
CA VAL A 109 18.50 19.58 19.54
C VAL A 109 18.98 18.90 18.27
N HIS A 110 18.10 18.77 17.28
CA HIS A 110 18.41 18.17 15.98
C HIS A 110 18.58 19.26 14.91
N THR A 111 19.74 19.23 14.24
CA THR A 111 20.13 20.18 13.19
C THR A 111 19.99 19.60 11.77
N ASP A 112 19.44 18.39 11.62
CA ASP A 112 19.28 17.65 10.35
C ASP A 112 18.12 18.14 9.46
N ARG A 113 17.50 19.29 9.77
CA ARG A 113 16.32 19.84 9.08
C ARG A 113 16.42 21.36 8.92
N GLU A 114 15.75 21.88 7.89
CA GLU A 114 15.56 23.31 7.60
C GLU A 114 15.10 24.16 8.81
N HIS A 115 14.40 23.55 9.77
CA HIS A 115 13.93 24.22 10.98
C HIS A 115 14.45 23.56 12.25
N MET A 116 14.89 24.41 13.18
CA MET A 116 15.37 24.01 14.50
C MET A 116 14.25 23.27 15.25
N HIS A 117 14.57 22.09 15.80
CA HIS A 117 13.63 21.34 16.61
C HIS A 117 14.34 20.57 17.73
N GLY A 118 13.69 20.53 18.88
CA GLY A 118 14.19 19.91 20.10
C GLY A 118 13.40 18.67 20.46
N HIS A 119 14.10 17.63 20.89
CA HIS A 119 13.54 16.40 21.42
C HIS A 119 13.80 16.29 22.93
N LEU A 120 12.87 15.69 23.66
CA LEU A 120 12.97 15.43 25.10
C LEU A 120 12.28 14.10 25.43
N ILE A 121 12.98 13.16 26.04
CA ILE A 121 12.44 11.88 26.51
C ILE A 121 12.57 11.80 28.03
N TRP A 122 11.53 11.35 28.73
CA TRP A 122 11.58 11.10 30.17
C TRP A 122 10.90 9.80 30.59
N ASN A 123 11.33 9.29 31.75
CA ASN A 123 10.87 8.01 32.31
C ASN A 123 9.37 8.03 32.61
N SER A 124 8.66 6.92 32.40
CA SER A 124 7.25 6.86 32.77
C SER A 124 7.01 6.78 34.28
N VAL A 125 8.03 6.40 35.06
CA VAL A 125 8.01 6.22 36.53
C VAL A 125 8.86 7.30 37.19
N SER A 126 8.38 7.90 38.28
CA SER A 126 9.16 8.82 39.10
C SER A 126 10.11 8.05 40.02
N MET A 127 11.39 8.43 40.03
CA MET A 127 12.44 7.79 40.83
C MET A 127 12.28 8.06 42.34
N THR A 128 11.65 9.16 42.70
CA THR A 128 11.37 9.61 44.08
C THR A 128 10.15 8.95 44.71
N THR A 129 9.07 8.70 43.93
CA THR A 129 7.77 8.26 44.45
C THR A 129 7.30 6.90 43.90
N GLY A 130 7.96 6.39 42.86
CA GLY A 130 7.54 5.20 42.13
C GLY A 130 6.20 5.33 41.39
N LYS A 131 5.56 6.50 41.35
CA LYS A 131 4.29 6.71 40.63
C LYS A 131 4.56 6.88 39.14
N LYS A 132 3.60 6.52 38.27
CA LYS A 132 3.72 6.86 36.85
C LYS A 132 3.26 8.30 36.60
N TYR A 133 3.96 9.01 35.72
CA TYR A 133 3.65 10.40 35.37
C TYR A 133 2.22 10.52 34.86
N ASN A 134 1.46 11.48 35.40
CA ASN A 134 0.04 11.68 35.10
C ASN A 134 -0.15 12.77 34.03
N SER A 135 -0.48 12.36 32.80
CA SER A 135 -0.82 13.27 31.70
C SER A 135 -2.33 13.21 31.39
N PRO A 136 -3.18 13.99 32.08
CA PRO A 136 -4.62 14.01 31.85
C PRO A 136 -5.01 14.65 30.51
N LYS A 137 -6.25 14.42 30.05
CA LYS A 137 -6.80 15.11 28.87
C LYS A 137 -6.72 16.64 29.08
N GLY A 138 -6.05 17.34 28.17
CA GLY A 138 -5.80 18.79 28.27
C GLY A 138 -4.49 19.20 28.95
N ASN A 139 -3.66 18.26 29.45
CA ASN A 139 -2.37 18.57 30.08
C ASN A 139 -1.45 19.42 29.19
N TRP A 140 -1.43 19.12 27.88
CA TRP A 140 -0.71 19.90 26.88
C TRP A 140 -1.12 21.38 26.86
N LYS A 141 -2.43 21.68 26.83
CA LYS A 141 -2.95 23.05 26.74
C LYS A 141 -2.70 23.82 28.04
N ASN A 142 -2.88 23.15 29.17
CA ASN A 142 -2.98 23.81 30.47
C ASN A 142 -1.64 23.93 31.19
N HIS A 143 -0.64 23.10 30.85
CA HIS A 143 0.67 23.11 31.51
C HIS A 143 1.83 23.11 30.51
N LEU A 144 1.89 22.18 29.56
CA LEU A 144 3.08 22.02 28.70
C LEU A 144 3.31 23.21 27.75
N GLN A 145 2.36 23.55 26.87
CA GLN A 145 2.52 24.66 25.94
C GLN A 145 2.70 26.02 26.66
N PRO A 146 2.01 26.32 27.79
CA PRO A 146 2.33 27.49 28.61
C PRO A 146 3.78 27.56 29.10
N ILE A 147 4.40 26.44 29.49
CA ILE A 147 5.81 26.40 29.91
C ILE A 147 6.75 26.63 28.72
N THR A 148 6.47 26.04 27.55
CA THR A 148 7.21 26.35 26.31
C THR A 148 7.10 27.84 25.94
N ASN A 149 5.89 28.41 26.03
CA ASN A 149 5.65 29.82 25.75
C ASN A 149 6.43 30.74 26.69
N LYS A 150 6.48 30.44 28.00
CA LYS A 150 7.27 31.17 29.00
C LYS A 150 8.73 31.30 28.55
N TYR A 151 9.38 30.18 28.22
CA TYR A 151 10.79 30.20 27.82
C TYR A 151 11.04 30.74 26.41
N CYS A 152 10.03 30.75 25.54
CA CYS A 152 10.09 31.52 24.30
C CYS A 152 10.03 33.03 24.57
N ASP A 153 9.09 33.49 25.41
CA ASP A 153 8.92 34.91 25.77
C ASP A 153 10.17 35.47 26.48
N GLU A 154 10.78 34.70 27.38
CA GLU A 154 12.05 35.04 28.06
C GLU A 154 13.23 35.20 27.08
N LEU A 155 13.20 34.54 25.92
CA LEU A 155 14.18 34.68 24.84
C LEU A 155 13.77 35.70 23.75
N GLY A 156 12.60 36.34 23.88
CA GLY A 156 12.03 37.24 22.87
C GLY A 156 11.47 36.54 21.62
N LEU A 157 11.26 35.22 21.69
CA LEU A 157 10.71 34.39 20.63
C LEU A 157 9.16 34.42 20.63
N SER A 158 8.58 34.20 19.45
CA SER A 158 7.14 34.19 19.20
C SER A 158 6.43 33.07 19.97
N ILE A 159 5.58 33.46 20.92
CA ILE A 159 4.72 32.55 21.69
C ILE A 159 3.48 32.09 20.90
N MET A 160 2.99 30.89 21.16
CA MET A 160 1.72 30.40 20.61
C MET A 160 0.58 30.60 21.63
N PRO A 161 -0.52 31.31 21.30
CA PRO A 161 -1.68 31.39 22.18
C PRO A 161 -2.18 30.00 22.59
N ALA A 162 -2.37 29.76 23.89
CA ALA A 162 -2.83 28.47 24.39
C ALA A 162 -4.28 28.12 23.98
N GLU A 163 -5.04 29.09 23.47
CA GLU A 163 -6.21 28.79 22.65
C GLU A 163 -5.77 28.42 21.22
N TYR A 164 -5.91 27.14 20.86
CA TYR A 164 -5.99 26.76 19.44
C TYR A 164 -6.97 27.68 18.71
N SER A 165 -6.62 28.07 17.48
CA SER A 165 -7.54 28.67 16.53
C SER A 165 -8.90 27.97 16.59
N ARG A 166 -9.98 28.75 16.79
CA ARG A 166 -11.35 28.21 16.92
C ARG A 166 -11.77 27.36 15.71
N ASN A 167 -11.11 27.58 14.58
CA ASN A 167 -11.09 26.66 13.44
C ASN A 167 -9.74 25.91 13.43
N PRO A 168 -9.65 24.63 13.85
CA PRO A 168 -8.46 23.83 13.61
C PRO A 168 -8.29 23.59 12.10
N LYS A 169 -7.10 23.88 11.54
CA LYS A 169 -6.80 23.61 10.11
C LYS A 169 -6.70 22.10 9.81
N ASN A 170 -6.32 21.33 10.83
CA ASN A 170 -6.17 19.88 10.80
C ASN A 170 -7.50 19.19 11.15
N ILE A 171 -7.73 18.06 10.49
CA ILE A 171 -8.89 17.17 10.69
C ILE A 171 -8.74 16.31 11.96
N SER A 172 -9.83 15.68 12.42
CA SER A 172 -9.78 14.72 13.54
C SER A 172 -8.93 13.49 13.17
N ARG A 173 -8.43 12.75 14.19
CA ARG A 173 -7.64 11.52 14.01
C ARG A 173 -8.38 10.52 13.12
N ASP A 174 -9.60 10.17 13.48
CA ASP A 174 -10.47 9.24 12.76
C ASP A 174 -10.76 9.68 11.31
N LYS A 175 -10.86 10.99 11.04
CA LYS A 175 -10.95 11.49 9.66
C LYS A 175 -9.60 11.38 8.92
N TRP A 176 -8.48 11.62 9.59
CA TRP A 176 -7.14 11.48 8.99
C TRP A 176 -6.83 10.02 8.66
N GLU A 177 -7.17 9.09 9.54
CA GLU A 177 -7.05 7.65 9.31
C GLU A 177 -7.93 7.21 8.15
N LYS A 178 -9.18 7.72 8.06
CA LYS A 178 -10.03 7.53 6.89
C LYS A 178 -9.36 8.03 5.59
N GLU A 179 -8.76 9.22 5.60
CA GLU A 179 -8.08 9.77 4.41
C GLU A 179 -6.81 8.98 4.05
N MET A 180 -6.00 8.57 5.03
CA MET A 180 -4.80 7.76 4.82
C MET A 180 -5.11 6.34 4.33
N SER A 181 -6.26 5.77 4.74
CA SER A 181 -6.71 4.45 4.30
C SER A 181 -6.91 4.32 2.77
N MET A 182 -6.83 5.43 2.02
CA MET A 182 -6.91 5.42 0.55
C MET A 182 -5.59 5.16 -0.15
N LYS A 183 -4.43 5.30 0.53
CA LYS A 183 -3.08 5.08 -0.05
C LYS A 183 -3.01 3.77 -0.85
N ASP A 184 -3.41 2.66 -0.22
CA ASP A 184 -3.22 1.31 -0.79
C ASP A 184 -4.14 1.03 -1.98
N ILE A 185 -5.33 1.65 -2.01
CA ILE A 185 -6.24 1.55 -3.17
C ILE A 185 -5.73 2.41 -4.31
N ILE A 186 -5.34 3.66 -4.02
CA ILE A 186 -4.76 4.57 -5.02
C ILE A 186 -3.55 3.90 -5.67
N LEU A 187 -2.69 3.23 -4.88
CA LEU A 187 -1.55 2.47 -5.36
C LEU A 187 -1.97 1.24 -6.20
N ARG A 188 -2.95 0.45 -5.74
CA ARG A 188 -3.45 -0.74 -6.46
C ARG A 188 -4.10 -0.37 -7.80
N ASP A 189 -4.95 0.65 -7.81
CA ASP A 189 -5.62 1.17 -9.00
C ASP A 189 -4.61 1.82 -9.96
N ALA A 190 -3.61 2.53 -9.45
CA ALA A 190 -2.50 3.02 -10.28
C ALA A 190 -1.67 1.87 -10.89
N LYS A 191 -1.38 0.79 -10.14
CA LYS A 191 -0.70 -0.39 -10.69
C LYS A 191 -1.53 -1.09 -11.76
N MET A 192 -2.85 -1.11 -11.62
CA MET A 192 -3.79 -1.60 -12.64
C MET A 192 -3.81 -0.73 -13.90
N CYS A 193 -3.86 0.59 -13.73
CA CYS A 193 -3.80 1.54 -14.85
C CYS A 193 -2.43 1.51 -15.55
N ALA A 194 -1.32 1.26 -14.84
CA ALA A 194 0.00 1.12 -15.42
C ALA A 194 0.14 -0.16 -16.25
N TYR A 195 -0.35 -1.29 -15.73
CA TYR A 195 -0.39 -2.58 -16.44
C TYR A 195 -1.18 -2.53 -17.76
N ALA A 196 -2.27 -1.75 -17.81
CA ALA A 196 -3.10 -1.57 -19.01
C ALA A 196 -2.72 -0.34 -19.87
N ALA A 197 -1.72 0.44 -19.46
CA ALA A 197 -1.27 1.60 -20.23
C ALA A 197 -0.27 1.18 -21.32
N GLY A 198 -0.32 1.86 -22.47
CA GLY A 198 0.72 1.80 -23.52
C GLY A 198 1.57 3.07 -23.61
N ASN A 199 1.27 4.08 -22.79
CA ASN A 199 2.08 5.27 -22.51
C ASN A 199 1.52 6.06 -21.31
N VAL A 200 2.28 7.07 -20.86
CA VAL A 200 1.98 7.91 -19.68
C VAL A 200 0.64 8.66 -19.78
N GLU A 201 0.22 9.06 -20.99
CA GLU A 201 -1.07 9.73 -21.18
C GLU A 201 -2.25 8.74 -21.21
N HIS A 202 -2.05 7.49 -21.68
CA HIS A 202 -3.05 6.43 -21.54
C HIS A 202 -3.27 6.08 -20.05
N PHE A 203 -2.19 6.00 -19.28
CA PHE A 203 -2.25 5.84 -17.82
C PHE A 203 -3.10 6.94 -17.14
N LYS A 204 -2.88 8.21 -17.50
CA LYS A 204 -3.69 9.34 -17.00
C LYS A 204 -5.16 9.20 -17.39
N TYR A 205 -5.46 8.83 -18.63
CA TYR A 205 -6.83 8.59 -19.10
C TYR A 205 -7.52 7.46 -18.29
N LEU A 206 -6.85 6.33 -18.07
CA LEU A 206 -7.39 5.23 -17.26
C LEU A 206 -7.67 5.64 -15.80
N MET A 207 -6.76 6.39 -15.18
CA MET A 207 -6.97 6.95 -13.83
C MET A 207 -8.13 7.95 -13.78
N LYS A 208 -8.27 8.84 -14.77
CA LYS A 208 -9.47 9.71 -14.91
C LYS A 208 -10.76 8.88 -15.01
N ARG A 209 -10.75 7.80 -15.81
CA ARG A 209 -11.92 6.92 -16.04
C ARG A 209 -12.36 6.14 -14.79
N LEU A 210 -11.45 5.86 -13.85
CA LEU A 210 -11.81 5.35 -12.51
C LEU A 210 -12.46 6.42 -11.62
N GLY A 211 -12.26 7.71 -11.93
CA GLY A 211 -12.78 8.86 -11.19
C GLY A 211 -11.72 9.69 -10.46
N TYR A 212 -10.42 9.38 -10.60
CA TYR A 212 -9.35 10.14 -9.94
C TYR A 212 -9.13 11.50 -10.61
N VAL A 213 -8.98 12.54 -9.78
CA VAL A 213 -8.68 13.91 -10.23
C VAL A 213 -7.17 14.14 -10.13
N PHE A 214 -6.52 14.50 -11.23
CA PHE A 214 -5.12 14.91 -11.23
C PHE A 214 -4.97 16.37 -10.80
N LYS A 215 -3.97 16.64 -9.97
CA LYS A 215 -3.56 18.01 -9.60
C LYS A 215 -2.99 18.71 -10.83
N LYS A 216 -3.38 19.97 -11.05
CA LYS A 216 -2.79 20.80 -12.10
C LYS A 216 -1.30 21.04 -11.79
N ASP A 217 -0.47 21.04 -12.84
CA ASP A 217 0.96 21.40 -12.80
C ASP A 217 1.83 20.58 -11.82
N ALA A 218 1.47 19.32 -11.53
CA ALA A 218 2.24 18.43 -10.66
C ALA A 218 2.36 17.00 -11.23
N TRP A 219 3.53 16.37 -11.10
CA TRP A 219 3.74 14.99 -11.55
C TRP A 219 2.99 13.97 -10.68
N MET A 220 1.97 13.34 -11.27
CA MET A 220 1.23 12.19 -10.74
C MET A 220 0.75 12.35 -9.30
N GLU A 221 0.22 13.53 -8.97
CA GLU A 221 -0.55 13.78 -7.75
C GLU A 221 -2.05 13.60 -8.04
N VAL A 222 -2.68 12.62 -7.39
CA VAL A 222 -4.10 12.26 -7.61
C VAL A 222 -4.95 12.39 -6.34
N GLN A 223 -6.18 12.84 -6.50
CA GLN A 223 -7.22 12.94 -5.46
C GLN A 223 -8.33 11.94 -5.75
N ALA A 224 -8.75 11.19 -4.72
CA ALA A 224 -9.87 10.25 -4.81
C ALA A 224 -11.23 10.97 -4.63
N PRO A 225 -12.32 10.49 -5.29
CA PRO A 225 -13.65 11.06 -5.12
C PRO A 225 -14.09 11.16 -3.65
N GLY A 226 -14.41 12.39 -3.19
CA GLY A 226 -14.88 12.65 -1.82
C GLY A 226 -13.78 12.82 -0.75
N PHE A 227 -12.51 12.59 -1.08
CA PHE A 227 -11.37 12.78 -0.18
C PHE A 227 -10.77 14.19 -0.32
N ARG A 228 -10.11 14.70 0.72
CA ARG A 228 -9.56 16.06 0.78
C ARG A 228 -8.17 16.17 0.15
N TYR A 229 -7.36 15.13 0.23
CA TYR A 229 -5.93 15.21 -0.09
C TYR A 229 -5.58 14.64 -1.46
N TYR A 230 -4.50 15.19 -2.02
CA TYR A 230 -3.80 14.63 -3.17
C TYR A 230 -2.66 13.72 -2.69
N HIS A 231 -2.50 12.59 -3.36
CA HIS A 231 -1.45 11.61 -3.08
C HIS A 231 -0.50 11.57 -4.29
N LYS A 232 0.79 11.84 -4.06
CA LYS A 232 1.83 11.71 -5.10
C LYS A 232 2.14 10.22 -5.28
N LEU A 233 1.86 9.66 -6.46
CA LEU A 233 2.04 8.22 -6.70
C LEU A 233 3.50 7.77 -6.50
N ALA A 234 4.47 8.60 -6.89
CA ALA A 234 5.90 8.38 -6.64
C ALA A 234 6.32 8.37 -5.16
N LYS A 235 5.42 8.72 -4.22
CA LYS A 235 5.59 8.55 -2.76
C LYS A 235 4.84 7.33 -2.20
N LEU A 236 4.09 6.62 -3.04
CA LEU A 236 3.45 5.34 -2.69
C LEU A 236 4.24 4.16 -3.23
N ASP A 237 4.87 4.32 -4.40
CA ASP A 237 5.80 3.37 -5.00
C ASP A 237 6.71 4.09 -6.01
N GLU A 238 8.00 3.74 -6.03
CA GLU A 238 9.02 4.33 -6.89
C GLU A 238 8.74 4.12 -8.39
N MET A 239 7.99 3.07 -8.77
CA MET A 239 7.60 2.81 -10.16
C MET A 239 6.80 3.95 -10.82
N PHE A 240 6.27 4.91 -10.03
CA PHE A 240 5.55 6.09 -10.51
C PHE A 240 6.39 7.37 -10.54
N SER A 241 7.71 7.28 -10.35
CA SER A 241 8.65 8.38 -10.66
C SER A 241 8.59 8.74 -12.16
N GLU A 242 9.12 9.90 -12.54
CA GLU A 242 8.98 10.38 -13.92
C GLU A 242 9.73 9.51 -14.93
N ASP A 243 10.90 8.99 -14.56
CA ASP A 243 11.72 8.12 -15.40
C ASP A 243 11.18 6.68 -15.41
N MET A 244 10.94 6.09 -14.23
CA MET A 244 10.54 4.68 -14.13
C MET A 244 9.18 4.41 -14.74
N LEU A 245 8.19 5.31 -14.56
CA LEU A 245 6.85 5.07 -15.09
C LEU A 245 6.84 5.00 -16.63
N ARG A 246 7.72 5.76 -17.30
CA ARG A 246 7.86 5.74 -18.76
C ARG A 246 8.34 4.38 -19.28
N HIS A 247 9.10 3.64 -18.48
CA HIS A 247 9.52 2.27 -18.80
C HIS A 247 8.43 1.25 -18.48
N TYR A 248 7.75 1.35 -17.32
CA TYR A 248 6.74 0.35 -16.93
C TYR A 248 5.48 0.35 -17.80
N VAL A 249 5.03 1.50 -18.32
CA VAL A 249 3.89 1.59 -19.27
C VAL A 249 4.20 1.08 -20.69
N ASP A 250 5.32 0.38 -20.88
CA ASP A 250 5.75 -0.26 -22.12
C ASP A 250 6.16 -1.74 -21.89
N MET A 251 5.88 -2.29 -20.69
CA MET A 251 6.26 -3.65 -20.25
C MET A 251 5.02 -4.50 -19.88
N PRO A 252 4.36 -5.16 -20.85
CA PRO A 252 3.10 -5.89 -20.64
C PRO A 252 3.22 -7.16 -19.78
N TRP A 253 4.41 -7.53 -19.32
CA TRP A 253 4.67 -8.74 -18.50
C TRP A 253 4.56 -8.53 -16.98
N MET A 254 4.11 -7.35 -16.51
CA MET A 254 3.80 -7.16 -15.09
C MET A 254 2.66 -8.07 -14.62
N ALA A 255 2.68 -8.48 -13.34
CA ALA A 255 1.67 -9.39 -12.81
C ALA A 255 0.28 -8.75 -12.71
N LYS A 256 -0.77 -9.44 -13.20
CA LYS A 256 -2.18 -8.99 -13.13
C LYS A 256 -2.56 -8.66 -11.67
N PRO A 257 -3.04 -7.44 -11.37
CA PRO A 257 -3.35 -7.02 -10.01
C PRO A 257 -4.41 -7.87 -9.30
N TYR A 258 -4.36 -7.89 -7.97
CA TYR A 258 -5.37 -8.52 -7.13
C TYR A 258 -6.57 -7.57 -6.89
N PHE A 259 -7.79 -8.10 -6.90
CA PHE A 259 -9.05 -7.36 -6.78
C PHE A 259 -9.61 -7.39 -5.35
N TYR A 260 -10.73 -6.71 -5.07
CA TYR A 260 -11.34 -6.68 -3.72
C TYR A 260 -12.47 -7.71 -3.53
N SER A 261 -13.11 -8.19 -4.60
CA SER A 261 -14.18 -9.18 -4.53
C SER A 261 -13.75 -10.61 -4.82
N SER A 262 -14.32 -11.52 -4.01
CA SER A 262 -14.32 -12.98 -4.14
C SER A 262 -15.48 -13.49 -5.00
N ASP A 263 -15.44 -14.76 -5.44
CA ASP A 263 -16.51 -15.38 -6.24
C ASP A 263 -17.82 -15.49 -5.45
N ILE A 264 -18.81 -14.66 -5.81
CA ILE A 264 -20.14 -14.69 -5.21
C ILE A 264 -21.10 -15.67 -5.88
N ARG A 265 -20.74 -16.30 -7.01
CA ARG A 265 -21.61 -17.24 -7.74
C ARG A 265 -21.85 -18.51 -6.91
N GLY A 266 -20.84 -18.95 -6.14
CA GLY A 266 -20.95 -20.04 -5.18
C GLY A 266 -21.80 -19.73 -3.93
N LEU A 267 -22.07 -18.45 -3.66
CA LEU A 267 -22.84 -18.01 -2.48
C LEU A 267 -24.37 -18.07 -2.69
N HIS A 268 -24.84 -18.21 -3.93
CA HIS A 268 -26.26 -18.22 -4.26
C HIS A 268 -26.99 -19.46 -3.71
N ARG A 269 -28.03 -19.27 -2.89
CA ARG A 269 -28.91 -20.37 -2.42
C ARG A 269 -30.22 -20.41 -3.22
N ALA A 270 -30.74 -21.61 -3.48
CA ALA A 270 -31.96 -21.82 -4.29
C ALA A 270 -33.25 -21.31 -3.63
N LYS A 271 -33.26 -21.11 -2.30
CA LYS A 271 -34.37 -20.51 -1.55
C LYS A 271 -33.78 -19.42 -0.67
N LEU A 272 -34.21 -18.17 -0.89
CA LEU A 272 -33.82 -17.00 -0.11
C LEU A 272 -35.05 -16.14 0.20
N SER A 273 -35.09 -15.61 1.42
CA SER A 273 -36.11 -14.67 1.89
C SER A 273 -36.02 -13.31 1.16
N PRO A 274 -37.06 -12.46 1.20
CA PRO A 274 -36.99 -11.10 0.67
C PRO A 274 -35.89 -10.24 1.32
N PHE A 275 -35.49 -10.55 2.55
CA PHE A 275 -34.40 -9.88 3.28
C PHE A 275 -33.03 -10.33 2.77
N GLN A 276 -32.74 -11.64 2.80
CA GLN A 276 -31.50 -12.24 2.30
C GLN A 276 -31.23 -11.86 0.82
N LYS A 277 -32.28 -11.78 0.00
CA LYS A 277 -32.19 -11.34 -1.41
C LYS A 277 -31.66 -9.91 -1.58
N LYS A 278 -31.86 -9.00 -0.62
CA LYS A 278 -31.31 -7.64 -0.69
C LYS A 278 -29.80 -7.65 -0.54
N PHE A 279 -29.29 -8.36 0.46
CA PHE A 279 -27.84 -8.52 0.70
C PHE A 279 -27.15 -9.20 -0.48
N TYR A 280 -27.68 -10.32 -0.97
CA TYR A 280 -27.14 -10.96 -2.19
C TYR A 280 -27.18 -10.02 -3.40
N ALA A 281 -28.24 -9.21 -3.56
CA ALA A 281 -28.32 -8.24 -4.65
C ALA A 281 -27.36 -7.03 -4.47
N LYS A 282 -27.00 -6.62 -3.25
CA LYS A 282 -25.94 -5.62 -3.04
C LYS A 282 -24.58 -6.21 -3.44
N LEU A 283 -24.23 -7.40 -2.96
CA LEU A 283 -23.02 -8.13 -3.37
C LEU A 283 -22.94 -8.26 -4.90
N TYR A 284 -24.05 -8.65 -5.55
CA TYR A 284 -24.12 -8.78 -7.01
C TYR A 284 -23.86 -7.46 -7.74
N ARG A 285 -24.41 -6.34 -7.25
CA ARG A 285 -24.16 -5.01 -7.85
C ARG A 285 -22.74 -4.51 -7.59
N LEU A 286 -22.23 -4.64 -6.36
CA LEU A 286 -20.86 -4.23 -6.04
C LEU A 286 -19.83 -5.04 -6.83
N ARG A 287 -20.08 -6.33 -7.06
CA ARG A 287 -19.25 -7.15 -7.94
C ARG A 287 -19.24 -6.61 -9.36
N ILE A 288 -20.40 -6.26 -9.91
CA ILE A 288 -20.47 -5.66 -11.26
C ILE A 288 -19.84 -4.24 -11.27
N VAL A 289 -19.94 -3.44 -10.20
CA VAL A 289 -19.22 -2.16 -10.07
C VAL A 289 -17.70 -2.35 -10.09
N GLU A 290 -17.17 -3.38 -9.41
CA GLU A 290 -15.74 -3.69 -9.47
C GLU A 290 -15.32 -4.11 -10.87
N GLN A 291 -16.14 -4.92 -11.56
CA GLN A 291 -15.86 -5.30 -12.94
C GLN A 291 -15.93 -4.10 -13.88
N LYS A 292 -16.97 -3.26 -13.78
CA LYS A 292 -17.21 -2.11 -14.66
C LYS A 292 -16.61 -0.80 -14.15
N ARG A 293 -15.58 -0.86 -13.32
CA ARG A 293 -15.02 0.28 -12.58
C ARG A 293 -14.65 1.49 -13.48
N PHE A 294 -14.19 1.26 -14.71
CA PHE A 294 -13.85 2.35 -15.66
C PHE A 294 -15.05 2.90 -16.44
N ALA A 295 -16.22 2.27 -16.34
CA ALA A 295 -17.48 2.76 -16.91
C ALA A 295 -18.34 3.47 -15.85
N VAL A 296 -18.28 3.05 -14.57
CA VAL A 296 -19.11 3.59 -13.48
C VAL A 296 -18.38 4.56 -12.53
N GLY A 297 -17.09 4.80 -12.73
CA GLY A 297 -16.27 5.62 -11.82
C GLY A 297 -16.00 4.93 -10.49
N GLY A 298 -15.37 3.74 -10.56
CA GLY A 298 -15.20 2.81 -9.44
C GLY A 298 -14.56 3.38 -8.18
N ALA A 299 -13.69 4.41 -8.30
CA ALA A 299 -13.08 5.09 -7.15
C ALA A 299 -14.10 5.82 -6.26
N LYS A 300 -15.34 6.02 -6.73
CA LYS A 300 -16.47 6.52 -5.93
C LYS A 300 -17.05 5.46 -4.99
N TYR A 301 -16.87 4.17 -5.28
CA TYR A 301 -17.44 3.04 -4.55
C TYR A 301 -16.39 2.32 -3.69
N THR A 302 -15.20 2.89 -3.54
CA THR A 302 -14.07 2.28 -2.82
C THR A 302 -14.38 1.91 -1.37
N GLU A 303 -15.29 2.61 -0.68
CA GLU A 303 -15.68 2.27 0.69
C GLU A 303 -16.55 1.00 0.76
N ASP A 304 -17.49 0.82 -0.17
CA ASP A 304 -18.24 -0.44 -0.32
C ASP A 304 -17.34 -1.59 -0.80
N LEU A 305 -16.40 -1.32 -1.72
CA LEU A 305 -15.47 -2.33 -2.23
C LEU A 305 -14.46 -2.79 -1.16
N LYS A 306 -13.98 -1.88 -0.30
CA LYS A 306 -13.24 -2.23 0.94
C LYS A 306 -14.01 -3.22 1.81
N ARG A 307 -15.32 -2.99 1.98
CA ARG A 307 -16.21 -3.82 2.81
C ARG A 307 -16.75 -5.05 2.08
N PHE A 308 -16.32 -5.38 0.85
CA PHE A 308 -16.91 -6.47 0.08
C PHE A 308 -16.86 -7.83 0.80
N HIS A 309 -15.73 -8.18 1.42
CA HIS A 309 -15.60 -9.41 2.20
C HIS A 309 -16.44 -9.37 3.50
N GLN A 310 -16.55 -8.20 4.16
CA GLN A 310 -17.43 -8.04 5.32
C GLN A 310 -18.90 -8.25 4.93
N LEU A 311 -19.35 -7.64 3.83
CA LEU A 311 -20.71 -7.83 3.30
C LEU A 311 -20.98 -9.28 2.86
N GLN A 312 -19.95 -10.02 2.46
CA GLN A 312 -20.04 -11.47 2.23
C GLN A 312 -20.24 -12.25 3.55
N ASP A 313 -19.48 -11.93 4.60
CA ASP A 313 -19.66 -12.51 5.94
C ASP A 313 -21.05 -12.16 6.52
N GLU A 314 -21.50 -10.91 6.37
CA GLU A 314 -22.84 -10.44 6.74
C GLU A 314 -23.94 -11.27 6.02
N TYR A 315 -23.86 -11.41 4.69
CA TYR A 315 -24.78 -12.25 3.94
C TYR A 315 -24.75 -13.72 4.39
N LEU A 316 -23.56 -14.27 4.66
CA LEU A 316 -23.39 -15.64 5.13
C LEU A 316 -23.97 -15.85 6.53
N LEU A 317 -23.85 -14.87 7.45
CA LEU A 317 -24.49 -14.90 8.76
C LEU A 317 -26.01 -15.04 8.63
N ILE A 318 -26.64 -14.17 7.82
CA ILE A 318 -28.10 -14.15 7.62
C ILE A 318 -28.58 -15.45 6.96
N VAL A 319 -27.80 -16.02 6.04
CA VAL A 319 -28.19 -17.23 5.29
C VAL A 319 -27.94 -18.51 6.07
N ASN A 320 -26.82 -18.64 6.77
CA ASN A 320 -26.47 -19.87 7.48
C ASN A 320 -27.29 -20.05 8.76
N ASN A 321 -27.75 -18.94 9.38
CA ASN A 321 -28.68 -18.96 10.52
C ASN A 321 -30.16 -18.81 10.11
N ASP A 322 -30.48 -18.90 8.82
CA ASP A 322 -31.84 -18.79 8.25
C ASP A 322 -32.67 -17.57 8.73
N ILE A 323 -32.00 -16.42 8.88
CA ILE A 323 -32.57 -15.14 9.31
C ILE A 323 -33.35 -14.50 8.15
N LYS A 324 -34.65 -14.20 8.33
CA LYS A 324 -35.56 -13.78 7.24
C LYS A 324 -36.09 -12.36 7.39
N SER A 325 -35.88 -11.72 8.53
CA SER A 325 -36.24 -10.32 8.79
C SER A 325 -35.30 -9.67 9.81
N VAL A 326 -35.51 -8.39 10.10
CA VAL A 326 -34.79 -7.65 11.16
C VAL A 326 -35.22 -8.12 12.55
N VAL A 327 -36.43 -8.71 12.71
CA VAL A 327 -36.87 -9.28 13.99
C VAL A 327 -36.05 -10.55 14.29
N ASP A 328 -36.00 -11.48 13.33
CA ASP A 328 -35.18 -12.70 13.37
C ASP A 328 -33.69 -12.41 13.72
N LEU A 329 -33.18 -11.24 13.29
CA LEU A 329 -31.81 -10.80 13.55
C LEU A 329 -31.63 -10.28 14.99
N VAL A 330 -32.61 -9.57 15.53
CA VAL A 330 -32.61 -9.13 16.94
C VAL A 330 -32.77 -10.34 17.87
N ASP A 331 -33.64 -11.28 17.51
CA ASP A 331 -33.80 -12.55 18.22
C ASP A 331 -32.47 -13.33 18.24
N PHE A 332 -31.77 -13.41 17.10
CA PHE A 332 -30.43 -14.00 17.00
C PHE A 332 -29.41 -13.27 17.90
N ILE A 333 -29.38 -11.92 17.91
CA ILE A 333 -28.47 -11.16 18.79
C ILE A 333 -28.71 -11.53 20.27
N ASN A 334 -29.98 -11.56 20.71
CA ASN A 334 -30.33 -11.94 22.08
C ASN A 334 -29.83 -13.36 22.43
N GLU A 335 -30.02 -14.34 21.54
CA GLU A 335 -29.49 -15.71 21.73
C GLU A 335 -27.95 -15.75 21.83
N GLN A 336 -27.23 -14.87 21.14
CA GLN A 336 -25.78 -14.78 21.23
C GLN A 336 -25.31 -14.09 22.52
N GLU A 337 -26.02 -13.07 23.00
CA GLU A 337 -25.74 -12.44 24.29
C GLU A 337 -25.97 -13.40 25.47
N GLU A 338 -27.03 -14.22 25.44
CA GLU A 338 -27.26 -15.26 26.44
C GLU A 338 -26.13 -16.30 26.50
N LYS A 339 -25.55 -16.69 25.35
CA LYS A 339 -24.40 -17.61 25.30
C LYS A 339 -23.14 -16.95 25.86
N ILE A 340 -22.90 -15.67 25.60
CA ILE A 340 -21.79 -14.92 26.21
C ILE A 340 -21.91 -14.92 27.74
N GLN A 341 -23.11 -14.74 28.28
CA GLN A 341 -23.34 -14.81 29.74
C GLN A 341 -23.07 -16.22 30.29
N GLN A 342 -23.53 -17.28 29.62
CA GLN A 342 -23.26 -18.67 30.01
C GLN A 342 -21.76 -18.99 30.04
N ILE A 343 -21.01 -18.53 29.03
CA ILE A 343 -19.55 -18.66 28.98
C ILE A 343 -18.89 -17.88 30.13
N GLU A 344 -19.34 -16.66 30.43
CA GLU A 344 -18.81 -15.88 31.55
C GLU A 344 -19.09 -16.53 32.90
N ASP A 345 -20.27 -17.08 33.12
CA ASP A 345 -20.62 -17.77 34.36
C ASP A 345 -19.77 -19.03 34.58
N ARG A 346 -19.50 -19.80 33.50
CA ARG A 346 -18.59 -20.97 33.54
C ARG A 346 -17.14 -20.57 33.76
N GLN A 347 -16.65 -19.50 33.11
CA GLN A 347 -15.32 -18.94 33.39
C GLN A 347 -15.18 -18.52 34.87
N HIS A 348 -16.20 -17.87 35.44
CA HIS A 348 -16.22 -17.52 36.86
C HIS A 348 -16.33 -18.75 37.79
N GLU A 349 -16.98 -19.84 37.37
CA GLU A 349 -16.97 -21.12 38.11
C GLU A 349 -15.57 -21.75 38.14
N ILE A 350 -14.92 -21.89 36.99
CA ILE A 350 -13.53 -22.38 36.84
C ILE A 350 -12.57 -21.62 37.76
N TYR A 351 -12.66 -20.28 37.80
CA TYR A 351 -11.81 -19.46 38.68
C TYR A 351 -12.11 -19.67 40.18
N ARG A 352 -13.39 -19.88 40.54
CA ARG A 352 -13.80 -20.22 41.93
C ARG A 352 -13.33 -21.61 42.35
N GLU A 353 -13.38 -22.59 41.46
CA GLU A 353 -12.81 -23.92 41.67
C GLU A 353 -11.30 -23.86 41.84
N SER A 354 -10.57 -23.24 40.90
CA SER A 354 -9.10 -23.14 40.93
C SER A 354 -8.62 -22.48 42.22
N SER A 355 -9.24 -21.36 42.62
CA SER A 355 -8.96 -20.69 43.90
C SER A 355 -9.20 -21.60 45.11
N SER A 356 -10.24 -22.44 45.08
CA SER A 356 -10.59 -23.34 46.18
C SER A 356 -9.67 -24.55 46.25
N ARG A 357 -9.38 -25.20 45.13
CA ARG A 357 -8.41 -26.31 45.01
C ARG A 357 -7.02 -25.86 45.46
N LYS A 358 -6.52 -24.70 45.00
CA LYS A 358 -5.24 -24.11 45.46
C LYS A 358 -5.17 -23.92 46.98
N ARG A 359 -6.28 -23.57 47.63
CA ARG A 359 -6.37 -23.35 49.09
C ARG A 359 -6.45 -24.66 49.90
N SER A 360 -6.75 -25.79 49.28
CA SER A 360 -6.81 -27.11 49.96
C SER A 360 -5.51 -27.91 49.92
N ILE A 361 -4.56 -27.57 49.05
CA ILE A 361 -3.28 -28.29 48.89
C ILE A 361 -2.43 -28.19 50.17
N LYS A 362 -2.03 -29.35 50.70
CA LYS A 362 -1.18 -29.48 51.90
C LYS A 362 -0.03 -30.48 51.74
N ASN A 363 -0.02 -31.27 50.67
CA ASN A 363 1.03 -32.22 50.34
C ASN A 363 1.31 -32.21 48.82
N GLU A 364 2.36 -32.91 48.40
CA GLU A 364 2.78 -32.96 46.99
C GLU A 364 1.80 -33.73 46.09
N GLU A 365 1.12 -34.73 46.64
CA GLU A 365 0.13 -35.56 45.93
C GLU A 365 -1.07 -34.70 45.46
N GLN A 366 -1.64 -33.88 46.35
CA GLN A 366 -2.68 -32.90 46.03
C GLN A 366 -2.21 -31.82 45.06
N TYR A 367 -0.91 -31.50 45.04
CA TYR A 367 -0.36 -30.58 44.05
C TYR A 367 -0.33 -31.22 42.65
N ARG A 368 0.03 -32.51 42.54
CA ARG A 368 -0.01 -33.26 41.27
C ARG A 368 -1.44 -33.45 40.77
N GLU A 369 -2.39 -33.78 41.65
CA GLU A 369 -3.84 -33.82 41.32
C GLU A 369 -4.33 -32.46 40.79
N TYR A 370 -3.94 -31.36 41.46
CA TYR A 370 -4.25 -30.00 41.00
C TYR A 370 -3.62 -29.69 39.64
N GLN A 371 -2.37 -30.11 39.39
CA GLN A 371 -1.68 -29.88 38.11
C GLN A 371 -2.38 -30.58 36.95
N ILE A 372 -2.80 -31.83 37.11
CA ILE A 372 -3.53 -32.58 36.07
C ILE A 372 -4.84 -31.87 35.72
N TRP A 373 -5.66 -31.58 36.74
CA TRP A 373 -6.93 -30.85 36.55
C TRP A 373 -6.73 -29.45 35.93
N HIS A 374 -5.64 -28.76 36.27
CA HIS A 374 -5.34 -27.44 35.73
C HIS A 374 -4.93 -27.48 34.24
N VAL A 375 -4.42 -28.60 33.72
CA VAL A 375 -4.20 -28.76 32.27
C VAL A 375 -5.54 -28.94 31.57
N GLU A 376 -6.35 -29.90 32.02
CA GLU A 376 -7.69 -30.18 31.45
C GLU A 376 -8.58 -28.92 31.41
N VAL A 377 -8.60 -28.15 32.50
CA VAL A 377 -9.41 -26.92 32.61
C VAL A 377 -8.76 -25.69 31.96
N GLN A 378 -7.46 -25.71 31.66
CA GLN A 378 -6.85 -24.67 30.81
C GLN A 378 -7.28 -24.85 29.35
N GLU A 379 -7.38 -26.10 28.87
CA GLU A 379 -7.91 -26.40 27.53
C GLU A 379 -9.38 -25.94 27.42
N GLU A 380 -10.25 -26.32 28.37
CA GLU A 380 -11.65 -25.83 28.45
C GLU A 380 -11.71 -24.29 28.47
N LEU A 381 -10.84 -23.63 29.25
CA LEU A 381 -10.81 -22.17 29.37
C LEU A 381 -10.40 -21.48 28.06
N ASP A 382 -9.53 -22.09 27.25
CA ASP A 382 -9.10 -21.54 25.97
C ASP A 382 -10.10 -21.81 24.84
N GLU A 383 -10.79 -22.96 24.84
CA GLU A 383 -11.97 -23.20 23.99
C GLU A 383 -13.07 -22.15 24.26
N LEU A 384 -13.42 -21.92 25.54
CA LEU A 384 -14.40 -20.90 25.95
C LEU A 384 -14.00 -19.48 25.54
N LYS A 385 -12.70 -19.15 25.47
CA LYS A 385 -12.22 -17.85 24.93
C LYS A 385 -12.39 -17.77 23.42
N GLN A 386 -12.15 -18.86 22.70
CA GLN A 386 -12.30 -18.91 21.24
C GLN A 386 -13.77 -18.80 20.84
N GLU A 387 -14.67 -19.55 21.49
CA GLU A 387 -16.12 -19.46 21.26
C GLU A 387 -16.62 -18.04 21.53
N LYS A 388 -16.26 -17.45 22.67
CA LYS A 388 -16.63 -16.07 23.03
C LYS A 388 -16.14 -15.01 22.03
N ARG A 389 -14.99 -15.22 21.39
CA ARG A 389 -14.46 -14.35 20.33
C ARG A 389 -15.29 -14.46 19.05
N GLU A 390 -15.63 -15.67 18.63
CA GLU A 390 -16.46 -15.91 17.44
C GLU A 390 -17.90 -15.41 17.63
N ILE A 391 -18.52 -15.64 18.79
CA ILE A 391 -19.86 -15.10 19.09
C ILE A 391 -19.85 -13.56 19.05
N LYS A 392 -18.82 -12.90 19.60
CA LYS A 392 -18.67 -11.44 19.50
C LYS A 392 -18.55 -10.95 18.05
N ARG A 393 -17.83 -11.68 17.19
CA ARG A 393 -17.77 -11.37 15.74
C ARG A 393 -19.15 -11.49 15.08
N GLN A 394 -19.92 -12.51 15.43
CA GLN A 394 -21.28 -12.70 14.90
C GLN A 394 -22.25 -11.60 15.35
N ILE A 395 -22.14 -11.13 16.60
CA ILE A 395 -22.89 -9.95 17.07
C ILE A 395 -22.45 -8.70 16.29
N GLN A 396 -21.15 -8.44 16.13
CA GLN A 396 -20.65 -7.29 15.35
C GLN A 396 -21.19 -7.29 13.90
N LEU A 397 -21.16 -8.44 13.22
CA LEU A 397 -21.73 -8.58 11.88
C LEU A 397 -23.25 -8.32 11.87
N ALA A 398 -24.00 -8.85 12.84
CA ALA A 398 -25.44 -8.58 12.98
C ALA A 398 -25.73 -7.09 13.24
N ASP A 399 -24.88 -6.43 14.02
CA ASP A 399 -24.98 -5.00 14.32
C ASP A 399 -24.67 -4.14 13.08
N ASP A 400 -23.79 -4.58 12.18
CA ASP A 400 -23.48 -3.89 10.93
C ASP A 400 -24.55 -4.13 9.84
N ILE A 401 -25.13 -5.33 9.78
CA ILE A 401 -26.33 -5.66 8.98
C ILE A 401 -27.50 -4.70 9.25
N ILE A 402 -27.66 -4.22 10.49
CA ILE A 402 -28.69 -3.24 10.87
C ILE A 402 -28.41 -1.84 10.30
N LYS A 403 -27.12 -1.50 10.11
CA LYS A 403 -26.64 -0.18 9.64
C LYS A 403 -26.49 -0.10 8.11
N GLU A 404 -26.58 -1.24 7.41
CA GLU A 404 -26.14 -1.38 6.03
C GLU A 404 -27.07 -0.74 4.98
N ASP A 405 -26.53 0.15 4.13
CA ASP A 405 -27.27 0.69 2.99
C ASP A 405 -27.35 -0.32 1.84
N LEU A 406 -28.50 -1.00 1.76
CA LEU A 406 -28.83 -1.99 0.74
C LEU A 406 -29.10 -1.41 -0.67
N TYR A 407 -29.01 -0.08 -0.83
CA TYR A 407 -29.23 0.63 -2.10
C TYR A 407 -27.97 1.30 -2.66
N THR A 408 -26.80 1.15 -2.05
CA THR A 408 -25.55 1.64 -2.66
C THR A 408 -25.33 1.01 -4.05
N ALA A 409 -24.86 1.82 -4.99
CA ALA A 409 -24.71 1.48 -6.41
C ALA A 409 -25.98 0.97 -7.14
N TYR A 410 -27.18 1.05 -6.55
CA TYR A 410 -28.41 0.51 -7.14
C TYR A 410 -28.71 1.05 -8.56
N TYR A 411 -28.39 2.32 -8.80
CA TYR A 411 -28.57 3.00 -10.09
C TYR A 411 -27.31 3.06 -10.96
N ALA A 412 -26.16 2.59 -10.45
CA ALA A 412 -24.88 2.64 -11.18
C ALA A 412 -24.71 1.48 -12.18
N VAL A 413 -25.49 0.41 -12.00
CA VAL A 413 -25.42 -0.83 -12.80
C VAL A 413 -26.82 -1.18 -13.29
N SER A 414 -26.95 -1.51 -14.58
CA SER A 414 -28.22 -1.95 -15.15
C SER A 414 -28.60 -3.35 -14.63
N GLY A 415 -29.84 -3.50 -14.14
CA GLY A 415 -30.36 -4.78 -13.61
C GLY A 415 -30.51 -5.93 -14.62
N LYS A 416 -29.93 -5.80 -15.82
CA LYS A 416 -29.83 -6.84 -16.85
C LYS A 416 -28.40 -7.40 -17.00
N GLU A 417 -27.40 -6.75 -16.40
CA GLU A 417 -26.01 -7.16 -16.52
C GLU A 417 -25.72 -8.47 -15.76
N LYS A 418 -24.66 -9.15 -16.18
CA LYS A 418 -24.24 -10.43 -15.63
C LYS A 418 -22.74 -10.41 -15.37
N ILE A 419 -22.34 -11.03 -14.27
CA ILE A 419 -20.94 -11.35 -13.98
C ILE A 419 -20.41 -12.25 -15.10
N VAL A 420 -19.35 -11.81 -15.79
CA VAL A 420 -18.72 -12.54 -16.91
C VAL A 420 -17.86 -13.67 -16.37
N ALA A 421 -16.69 -13.32 -15.81
CA ALA A 421 -15.76 -14.25 -15.16
C ALA A 421 -15.27 -13.71 -13.81
N ASP A 422 -14.51 -14.53 -13.06
CA ASP A 422 -14.26 -14.33 -11.63
C ASP A 422 -13.09 -13.38 -11.28
N ARG A 423 -12.11 -13.23 -12.18
CA ARG A 423 -10.92 -12.39 -11.92
C ARG A 423 -10.74 -11.28 -12.95
N ASP A 424 -11.85 -10.96 -13.60
CA ASP A 424 -11.84 -10.21 -14.84
C ASP A 424 -12.69 -8.97 -14.66
N VAL A 425 -12.06 -7.85 -14.98
CA VAL A 425 -12.57 -6.49 -14.83
C VAL A 425 -12.60 -5.93 -16.24
N ASP A 426 -13.69 -5.24 -16.58
CA ASP A 426 -13.88 -4.45 -17.79
C ASP A 426 -12.94 -3.23 -17.74
N ILE A 427 -11.63 -3.49 -17.80
CA ILE A 427 -10.62 -2.51 -18.18
C ILE A 427 -10.95 -2.10 -19.62
N PRO A 428 -10.98 -0.81 -19.98
CA PRO A 428 -11.16 -0.36 -21.36
C PRO A 428 -10.08 -1.02 -22.21
N GLY A 429 -10.53 -1.84 -23.16
CA GLY A 429 -9.75 -3.00 -23.54
C GLY A 429 -8.51 -2.70 -24.36
N MET A 430 -7.47 -3.49 -24.08
CA MET A 430 -7.13 -4.59 -24.99
C MET A 430 -6.81 -5.89 -24.21
N GLU A 431 -7.55 -7.00 -24.28
CA GLU A 431 -8.96 -7.21 -24.67
C GLU A 431 -9.89 -6.76 -23.47
N GLU A 432 -11.15 -7.14 -23.22
CA GLU A 432 -12.08 -8.19 -23.68
C GLU A 432 -13.52 -7.61 -23.78
N GLN A 433 -14.54 -8.42 -24.10
CA GLN A 433 -15.94 -7.97 -24.28
C GLN A 433 -16.95 -8.71 -23.39
N VAL A 434 -18.12 -8.09 -23.16
CA VAL A 434 -19.40 -8.55 -23.77
C VAL A 434 -20.33 -7.35 -24.02
N ALA A 435 -20.87 -7.26 -25.24
CA ALA A 435 -21.71 -6.16 -25.74
C ALA A 435 -22.98 -5.81 -24.92
N CYS A 436 -23.35 -4.52 -24.96
CA CYS A 436 -24.73 -4.06 -24.81
C CYS A 436 -25.11 -3.02 -25.88
N LYS A 437 -26.34 -3.13 -26.43
CA LYS A 437 -26.83 -2.26 -27.49
C LYS A 437 -27.39 -0.95 -26.92
N GLY A 438 -27.04 0.15 -27.59
CA GLY A 438 -27.21 1.52 -27.12
C GLY A 438 -28.62 1.98 -26.78
N LEU A 439 -28.63 3.12 -26.09
CA LEU A 439 -29.70 4.11 -26.09
C LEU A 439 -29.06 5.48 -26.30
N THR A 440 -29.86 6.42 -26.80
CA THR A 440 -29.42 7.69 -27.40
C THR A 440 -29.00 8.76 -26.39
N ASP A 441 -28.29 9.76 -26.89
CA ASP A 441 -28.01 11.01 -26.19
C ASP A 441 -29.28 11.68 -25.66
N GLU A 442 -29.24 12.19 -24.43
CA GLU A 442 -29.83 13.49 -24.10
C GLU A 442 -29.18 14.07 -22.83
N VAL A 443 -28.43 15.17 -23.04
CA VAL A 443 -28.26 16.37 -22.20
C VAL A 443 -28.34 16.23 -20.66
N ASP A 444 -27.28 16.65 -19.97
CA ASP A 444 -27.49 17.69 -18.94
C ASP A 444 -26.26 18.58 -18.68
N THR A 445 -26.50 19.89 -18.58
CA THR A 445 -25.48 20.90 -18.24
C THR A 445 -25.59 21.27 -16.77
N VAL A 446 -24.66 20.79 -15.94
CA VAL A 446 -24.59 21.20 -14.53
C VAL A 446 -23.74 22.47 -14.40
N GLU A 447 -24.40 23.60 -14.17
CA GLU A 447 -23.73 24.83 -13.75
C GLU A 447 -23.10 24.64 -12.37
N VAL A 448 -21.83 25.03 -12.23
CA VAL A 448 -21.16 25.16 -10.92
C VAL A 448 -21.01 26.66 -10.65
N GLU A 449 -21.78 27.16 -9.67
CA GLU A 449 -21.74 28.57 -9.28
C GLU A 449 -20.32 28.99 -8.85
N ARG A 450 -19.87 30.14 -9.36
CA ARG A 450 -18.61 30.74 -8.94
C ARG A 450 -18.80 31.48 -7.61
N ALA A 451 -17.93 31.21 -6.65
CA ALA A 451 -17.69 32.11 -5.53
C ALA A 451 -16.37 32.85 -5.78
N ASP A 452 -16.43 34.16 -6.01
CA ASP A 452 -15.26 34.98 -6.30
C ASP A 452 -14.38 35.23 -5.05
N VAL A 453 -13.06 35.13 -5.24
CA VAL A 453 -12.07 35.84 -4.41
C VAL A 453 -11.06 36.49 -5.35
N GLY A 454 -10.81 37.79 -5.16
CA GLY A 454 -10.15 38.64 -6.15
C GLY A 454 -8.63 38.46 -6.30
N VAL A 455 -8.12 38.87 -7.47
CA VAL A 455 -6.70 38.85 -7.85
C VAL A 455 -6.04 40.21 -7.57
N MET A 456 -4.83 40.19 -7.01
CA MET A 456 -3.74 41.13 -7.29
C MET A 456 -2.42 40.32 -7.29
N ALA A 457 -1.74 40.22 -8.44
CA ALA A 457 -0.63 41.11 -8.85
C ALA A 457 0.64 40.85 -8.00
N THR A 458 1.47 39.86 -8.36
CA THR A 458 2.62 39.94 -9.31
C THR A 458 3.83 40.69 -8.77
N ASP A 459 4.98 39.99 -8.72
CA ASP A 459 6.29 40.46 -9.15
C ASP A 459 7.23 39.24 -9.36
N GLU A 460 8.49 39.46 -9.75
CA GLU A 460 9.18 38.61 -10.72
C GLU A 460 10.21 37.57 -10.20
N VAL A 461 10.23 36.45 -10.94
CA VAL A 461 11.35 35.56 -11.32
C VAL A 461 12.72 35.74 -10.62
N SER A 462 13.17 34.69 -9.94
CA SER A 462 14.52 34.14 -10.11
C SER A 462 14.49 32.62 -10.02
N ARG A 463 15.14 31.92 -10.96
CA ARG A 463 15.57 30.52 -10.77
C ARG A 463 16.79 30.55 -9.85
N ASP A 464 16.96 29.50 -9.07
CA ASP A 464 18.20 28.73 -9.08
C ASP A 464 17.84 27.26 -8.81
N GLU A 465 18.71 26.35 -9.25
CA GLU A 465 18.53 24.89 -9.20
C GLU A 465 19.65 24.31 -8.34
N GLU A 466 19.33 23.52 -7.31
CA GLU A 466 20.25 22.50 -6.78
C GLU A 466 19.51 21.45 -5.92
N GLU A 467 20.20 20.35 -5.62
CA GLU A 467 19.62 19.07 -5.22
C GLU A 467 19.56 18.89 -3.69
N GLU A 468 18.56 18.17 -3.17
CA GLU A 468 18.65 17.62 -1.80
C GLU A 468 18.06 16.20 -1.69
N LYS A 469 18.72 15.38 -0.85
CA LYS A 469 18.50 13.93 -0.77
C LYS A 469 17.31 13.58 0.13
N VAL A 470 16.53 12.59 -0.30
CA VAL A 470 15.47 11.99 0.53
C VAL A 470 16.05 10.89 1.41
N VAL A 471 15.87 11.01 2.72
CA VAL A 471 15.87 9.88 3.66
C VAL A 471 14.50 9.81 4.32
N SER A 472 13.86 8.65 4.24
CA SER A 472 12.47 8.43 4.66
C SER A 472 12.37 7.73 6.01
N ASP A 473 11.92 8.45 7.04
CA ASP A 473 11.40 7.85 8.27
C ASP A 473 9.90 7.56 8.08
N ASP A 474 9.53 6.28 7.95
CA ASP A 474 8.17 5.75 8.00
C ASP A 474 8.19 4.48 8.90
N MET A 475 7.02 3.93 9.26
CA MET A 475 6.79 2.99 10.38
C MET A 475 6.80 3.68 11.77
N TYR A 476 5.95 3.31 12.74
CA TYR A 476 5.07 2.14 12.86
C TYR A 476 3.58 2.53 12.98
N GLY A 477 2.68 1.59 12.66
CA GLY A 477 1.25 1.70 12.94
C GLY A 477 0.88 1.16 14.33
N ASP A 478 -0.25 1.63 14.88
CA ASP A 478 -0.89 1.05 16.08
C ASP A 478 -1.50 -0.33 15.75
N ASP A 479 -1.59 -1.20 16.75
CA ASP A 479 -2.69 -2.17 16.85
C ASP A 479 -3.24 -2.20 18.31
N LEU A 480 -4.47 -2.69 18.50
CA LEU A 480 -5.26 -2.45 19.71
C LEU A 480 -5.61 -3.72 20.51
N GLU A 481 -5.48 -3.67 21.85
CA GLU A 481 -6.58 -4.14 22.71
C GLU A 481 -6.62 -3.49 24.11
N TYR A 482 -7.70 -3.76 24.85
CA TYR A 482 -8.17 -2.98 26.00
C TYR A 482 -8.32 -3.86 27.25
N ALA A 483 -7.54 -3.59 28.30
CA ALA A 483 -7.59 -4.34 29.57
C ALA A 483 -7.63 -3.43 30.81
N ARG A 484 -8.64 -3.61 31.66
CA ARG A 484 -9.00 -2.70 32.76
C ARG A 484 -9.11 -3.43 34.11
N GLU A 485 -8.34 -2.93 35.07
CA GLU A 485 -8.46 -3.09 36.55
C GLU A 485 -8.17 -4.47 37.21
N ASN A 486 -7.64 -4.38 38.44
CA ASN A 486 -7.53 -5.37 39.54
C ASN A 486 -6.72 -6.68 39.30
N SER A 487 -5.51 -6.93 39.85
CA SER A 487 -4.94 -6.85 41.23
C SER A 487 -5.13 -8.10 42.11
N TYR A 488 -4.03 -8.75 42.56
CA TYR A 488 -3.79 -9.22 43.95
C TYR A 488 -2.40 -9.92 44.10
N ASN A 489 -1.87 -10.00 45.34
CA ASN A 489 -0.48 -10.41 45.64
C ASN A 489 -0.27 -11.91 45.98
N LYS A 490 0.86 -12.48 45.55
CA LYS A 490 1.86 -13.31 46.30
C LYS A 490 2.93 -13.84 45.31
N VAL A 491 4.26 -13.79 45.51
CA VAL A 491 5.20 -13.87 46.66
C VAL A 491 5.59 -15.31 47.06
N TYR A 492 6.91 -15.50 47.27
CA TYR A 492 7.70 -16.74 47.50
C TYR A 492 8.08 -17.56 46.25
N SER A 493 9.31 -18.12 46.12
CA SER A 493 10.65 -17.75 46.63
C SER A 493 11.73 -18.68 46.05
N ASP A 494 12.93 -18.14 45.82
CA ASP A 494 14.28 -18.74 45.88
C ASP A 494 14.50 -20.25 45.59
N VAL A 495 15.41 -20.55 44.65
CA VAL A 495 16.78 -21.02 44.94
C VAL A 495 17.58 -21.09 43.63
N ALA A 496 18.87 -20.74 43.67
CA ALA A 496 19.81 -20.86 42.55
C ALA A 496 20.88 -21.94 42.84
N VAL A 497 21.50 -22.51 41.79
CA VAL A 497 22.92 -22.96 41.82
C VAL A 497 23.47 -23.23 40.40
N GLN A 498 24.62 -22.60 40.14
CA GLN A 498 25.75 -22.91 39.23
C GLN A 498 25.56 -23.63 37.88
N GLU A 499 26.04 -22.92 36.84
CA GLU A 499 27.03 -23.33 35.83
C GLU A 499 27.33 -24.82 35.57
N CYS A 500 27.26 -25.22 34.29
CA CYS A 500 28.27 -26.09 33.68
C CYS A 500 28.38 -25.82 32.16
N ARG A 501 29.54 -26.09 31.54
CA ARG A 501 29.77 -25.88 30.09
C ARG A 501 29.38 -27.14 29.28
N GLY A 502 28.93 -26.95 28.04
CA GLY A 502 28.77 -28.00 27.03
C GLY A 502 28.33 -27.42 25.68
N ASP A 503 28.87 -27.94 24.58
CA ASP A 503 28.62 -27.49 23.20
C ASP A 503 27.37 -28.16 22.55
N ASP A 504 27.13 -27.76 21.29
CA ASP A 504 26.28 -28.38 20.26
C ASP A 504 24.74 -28.31 20.39
N GLY A 505 24.09 -27.77 19.34
CA GLY A 505 22.61 -27.75 19.24
C GLY A 505 21.99 -26.67 18.33
N LYS A 506 22.36 -26.58 17.05
CA LYS A 506 21.55 -25.85 16.05
C LYS A 506 20.52 -26.78 15.40
N GLU A 507 19.25 -26.38 15.34
CA GLU A 507 18.40 -26.54 14.14
C GLU A 507 17.02 -25.85 14.26
N ALA A 508 16.28 -25.85 13.15
CA ALA A 508 14.85 -25.55 13.01
C ALA A 508 14.33 -24.10 13.22
N TYR A 509 14.58 -23.20 12.25
CA TYR A 509 13.53 -22.24 11.81
C TYR A 509 13.68 -21.69 10.37
N GLU A 510 13.78 -22.55 9.36
CA GLU A 510 13.56 -22.15 7.96
C GLU A 510 12.70 -23.18 7.22
N SER A 511 11.53 -22.74 6.71
CA SER A 511 10.75 -23.46 5.69
C SER A 511 9.73 -22.52 5.02
N TYR A 512 9.36 -22.82 3.77
CA TYR A 512 8.30 -22.16 2.98
C TYR A 512 8.55 -20.77 2.34
N THR A 513 9.63 -20.62 1.57
CA THR A 513 9.60 -19.81 0.31
C THR A 513 10.43 -20.38 -0.84
N GLU A 514 10.46 -21.71 -1.07
CA GLU A 514 11.08 -22.26 -2.29
C GLU A 514 10.43 -23.58 -2.77
N ALA A 515 9.33 -23.47 -3.52
CA ALA A 515 8.52 -24.63 -3.93
C ALA A 515 7.77 -24.47 -5.27
N VAL A 516 8.41 -23.91 -6.31
CA VAL A 516 7.87 -23.92 -7.70
C VAL A 516 8.92 -24.32 -8.74
N TYR A 517 10.11 -23.71 -8.73
CA TYR A 517 11.11 -23.87 -9.78
C TYR A 517 12.07 -25.07 -9.60
N SER A 518 11.53 -26.27 -9.38
CA SER A 518 12.31 -27.51 -9.50
C SER A 518 11.48 -28.66 -10.07
N SER A 519 11.35 -28.70 -11.40
CA SER A 519 10.78 -29.86 -12.10
C SER A 519 11.44 -30.20 -13.45
N LYS A 520 12.69 -29.77 -13.70
CA LYS A 520 13.51 -30.35 -14.78
C LYS A 520 15.04 -30.20 -14.68
N ALA A 521 15.61 -30.33 -13.48
CA ALA A 521 17.03 -30.67 -13.38
C ALA A 521 17.28 -32.08 -13.96
N LYS A 522 18.16 -32.20 -14.96
CA LYS A 522 18.77 -33.50 -15.31
C LYS A 522 20.14 -33.35 -15.99
N SER A 523 21.13 -34.02 -15.41
CA SER A 523 22.53 -34.12 -15.84
C SER A 523 23.46 -32.96 -15.46
N ILE A 524 23.83 -32.91 -14.17
CA ILE A 524 25.15 -32.39 -13.77
C ILE A 524 26.17 -33.51 -14.01
N VAL A 525 27.29 -33.18 -14.66
CA VAL A 525 28.56 -33.91 -14.55
C VAL A 525 29.61 -32.89 -14.13
N SER A 526 30.43 -33.23 -13.14
CA SER A 526 31.38 -32.31 -12.52
C SER A 526 32.57 -31.95 -13.43
N MET A 527 33.14 -30.78 -13.19
CA MET A 527 34.37 -30.34 -13.84
C MET A 527 35.53 -31.30 -13.52
N ASP A 528 36.17 -31.80 -14.57
CA ASP A 528 37.52 -32.38 -14.51
C ASP A 528 38.41 -31.70 -15.56
N LYS A 529 39.73 -31.82 -15.44
CA LYS A 529 40.67 -30.85 -16.04
C LYS A 529 41.11 -31.16 -17.49
N LEU A 530 41.46 -30.09 -18.22
CA LEU A 530 42.19 -30.02 -19.50
C LEU A 530 41.37 -30.41 -20.76
N PRO A 531 41.73 -29.92 -21.98
CA PRO A 531 42.97 -29.22 -22.35
C PRO A 531 42.82 -27.72 -22.66
N VAL A 532 43.97 -27.08 -22.95
CA VAL A 532 44.03 -25.83 -23.71
C VAL A 532 43.79 -26.16 -25.17
N GLU A 533 42.63 -25.81 -25.71
CA GLU A 533 42.41 -25.83 -27.16
C GLU A 533 42.85 -24.49 -27.77
N THR A 534 43.55 -24.57 -28.90
CA THR A 534 44.04 -23.43 -29.66
C THR A 534 42.89 -22.58 -30.18
N ILE A 535 43.06 -21.26 -30.13
CA ILE A 535 42.23 -20.31 -30.91
C ILE A 535 42.29 -20.73 -32.38
N THR A 536 41.16 -21.19 -32.91
CA THR A 536 40.95 -21.29 -34.36
C THR A 536 40.39 -19.97 -34.85
N GLU A 537 41.02 -19.41 -35.87
CA GLU A 537 40.59 -18.18 -36.53
C GLU A 537 39.28 -18.42 -37.29
N SER A 538 38.14 -18.23 -36.62
CA SER A 538 36.83 -18.21 -37.27
C SER A 538 36.56 -16.82 -37.83
N ASN A 539 36.49 -16.71 -39.16
CA ASN A 539 36.33 -15.44 -39.87
C ASN A 539 35.01 -14.71 -39.51
N SER A 540 35.06 -13.85 -38.48
CA SER A 540 34.32 -12.59 -38.53
C SER A 540 35.02 -11.66 -39.54
N PHE A 541 34.25 -10.86 -40.26
CA PHE A 541 34.77 -9.78 -41.11
C PHE A 541 34.72 -8.40 -40.41
N TYR A 542 34.32 -8.38 -39.13
CA TYR A 542 34.15 -7.17 -38.32
C TYR A 542 34.85 -7.30 -36.96
N SER A 543 35.48 -6.22 -36.49
CA SER A 543 35.91 -6.03 -35.11
C SER A 543 34.84 -5.34 -34.24
N TYR A 544 35.06 -5.26 -32.93
CA TYR A 544 34.16 -4.52 -32.02
C TYR A 544 34.27 -3.00 -32.24
N GLU A 545 35.46 -2.50 -32.56
CA GLU A 545 35.69 -1.10 -32.91
C GLU A 545 34.97 -0.68 -34.21
N GLU A 546 34.78 -1.62 -35.14
CA GLU A 546 33.97 -1.42 -36.34
C GLU A 546 32.47 -1.47 -36.00
N TYR A 547 32.03 -2.48 -35.23
CA TYR A 547 30.64 -2.59 -34.76
C TYR A 547 30.15 -1.35 -34.01
N ILE A 548 30.98 -0.78 -33.11
CA ILE A 548 30.57 0.36 -32.27
C ILE A 548 30.52 1.70 -33.03
N VAL A 549 31.09 1.78 -34.24
CA VAL A 549 30.96 2.95 -35.14
C VAL A 549 29.96 2.76 -36.27
N SER A 550 29.53 1.53 -36.56
CA SER A 550 28.42 1.25 -37.47
C SER A 550 27.11 1.90 -36.99
N PRO A 551 26.25 2.41 -37.91
CA PRO A 551 24.91 2.85 -37.59
C PRO A 551 24.02 1.66 -37.17
N ASP A 552 22.93 1.95 -36.46
CA ASP A 552 22.14 0.90 -35.81
C ASP A 552 21.48 -0.04 -36.83
N GLU A 553 21.09 0.45 -38.02
CA GLU A 553 20.56 -0.36 -39.13
C GLU A 553 21.58 -1.37 -39.67
N GLU A 554 22.88 -1.08 -39.54
CA GLU A 554 23.95 -2.01 -39.91
C GLU A 554 24.25 -3.00 -38.78
N ARG A 555 24.25 -2.56 -37.51
CA ARG A 555 24.34 -3.47 -36.33
C ARG A 555 23.24 -4.53 -36.35
N ILE A 556 22.00 -4.11 -36.62
CA ILE A 556 20.82 -4.98 -36.75
C ILE A 556 21.05 -6.09 -37.81
N GLN A 557 21.67 -5.74 -38.94
CA GLN A 557 21.98 -6.69 -40.01
C GLN A 557 23.18 -7.60 -39.66
N ILE A 558 24.23 -7.06 -39.05
CA ILE A 558 25.42 -7.82 -38.62
C ILE A 558 25.05 -8.87 -37.55
N VAL A 559 24.21 -8.51 -36.59
CA VAL A 559 23.79 -9.36 -35.46
C VAL A 559 22.61 -10.29 -35.83
N GLY A 560 21.89 -10.00 -36.93
CA GLY A 560 20.77 -10.81 -37.40
C GLY A 560 19.49 -10.64 -36.57
N ILE A 561 19.20 -9.39 -36.19
CA ILE A 561 18.01 -9.03 -35.39
C ILE A 561 16.78 -8.87 -36.29
N ASN A 562 15.65 -9.46 -35.90
CA ASN A 562 14.38 -9.40 -36.61
C ASN A 562 13.35 -8.51 -35.89
N GLY A 563 12.32 -8.08 -36.63
CA GLY A 563 11.18 -7.29 -36.14
C GLY A 563 10.33 -7.91 -35.02
N ASN A 564 10.56 -9.18 -34.68
CA ASN A 564 9.80 -9.94 -33.68
C ASN A 564 10.65 -10.37 -32.47
N ASP A 565 11.98 -10.20 -32.50
CA ASP A 565 12.83 -10.70 -31.43
C ASP A 565 12.55 -9.94 -30.11
N ASP A 566 12.65 -10.63 -28.97
CA ASP A 566 12.64 -9.98 -27.65
C ASP A 566 14.05 -9.60 -27.15
N VAL A 567 14.12 -8.90 -26.00
CA VAL A 567 15.40 -8.40 -25.45
C VAL A 567 16.34 -9.53 -25.06
N MET A 568 15.83 -10.69 -24.64
CA MET A 568 16.66 -11.86 -24.32
C MET A 568 17.11 -12.59 -25.59
N GLU A 569 16.26 -12.71 -26.61
CA GLU A 569 16.65 -13.27 -27.91
C GLU A 569 17.72 -12.40 -28.60
N VAL A 570 17.63 -11.07 -28.50
CA VAL A 570 18.68 -10.16 -28.99
C VAL A 570 19.94 -10.21 -28.13
N TYR A 571 19.81 -10.32 -26.80
CA TYR A 571 20.96 -10.54 -25.91
C TYR A 571 21.72 -11.82 -26.26
N GLU A 572 21.03 -12.93 -26.54
CA GLU A 572 21.70 -14.19 -26.96
C GLU A 572 22.42 -14.04 -28.31
N LYS A 573 21.84 -13.31 -29.27
CA LYS A 573 22.48 -13.00 -30.56
C LYS A 573 23.71 -12.11 -30.39
N LEU A 574 23.62 -11.03 -29.61
CA LEU A 574 24.76 -10.15 -29.29
C LEU A 574 25.87 -10.91 -28.56
N SER A 575 25.53 -11.72 -27.56
CA SER A 575 26.49 -12.54 -26.83
C SER A 575 27.22 -13.54 -27.75
N SER A 576 26.47 -14.16 -28.67
CA SER A 576 27.04 -15.04 -29.72
C SER A 576 27.96 -14.27 -30.68
N PHE A 577 27.54 -13.08 -31.13
CA PHE A 577 28.32 -12.24 -32.04
C PHE A 577 29.60 -11.70 -31.40
N PHE A 578 29.52 -11.11 -30.20
CA PHE A 578 30.68 -10.61 -29.46
C PHE A 578 31.69 -11.73 -29.15
N LYS A 579 31.20 -12.95 -28.85
CA LYS A 579 32.05 -14.13 -28.69
C LYS A 579 32.72 -14.58 -29.99
N GLN A 580 32.10 -14.37 -31.16
CA GLN A 580 32.69 -14.66 -32.48
C GLN A 580 33.76 -13.63 -32.88
N ILE A 581 33.59 -12.35 -32.53
CA ILE A 581 34.60 -11.30 -32.80
C ILE A 581 35.70 -11.23 -31.72
N GLY A 582 35.65 -12.11 -30.71
CA GLY A 582 36.64 -12.19 -29.62
C GLY A 582 36.49 -11.11 -28.52
N HIS A 583 35.41 -10.33 -28.56
CA HIS A 583 35.13 -9.29 -27.57
C HIS A 583 34.59 -9.88 -26.25
N LYS A 584 34.79 -9.15 -25.15
CA LYS A 584 34.34 -9.52 -23.79
C LYS A 584 33.58 -8.36 -23.13
N ALA A 585 32.29 -8.28 -23.43
CA ALA A 585 31.34 -7.48 -22.67
C ALA A 585 30.92 -8.23 -21.39
N ASP A 586 30.41 -7.50 -20.41
CA ASP A 586 29.70 -8.07 -19.27
C ASP A 586 28.18 -8.21 -19.54
N PHE A 587 27.41 -8.58 -18.52
CA PHE A 587 25.97 -8.78 -18.64
C PHE A 587 25.21 -7.46 -18.89
N ASP A 588 25.61 -6.39 -18.20
CA ASP A 588 24.89 -5.12 -18.19
C ASP A 588 25.13 -4.36 -19.51
N GLU A 589 26.37 -4.39 -20.03
CA GLU A 589 26.71 -3.87 -21.36
C GLU A 589 25.92 -4.57 -22.48
N LEU A 590 25.86 -5.91 -22.46
CA LEU A 590 25.09 -6.69 -23.43
C LEU A 590 23.58 -6.43 -23.33
N TYR A 591 23.06 -6.26 -22.12
CA TYR A 591 21.62 -6.09 -21.90
C TYR A 591 21.11 -4.73 -22.38
N GLU A 592 21.83 -3.63 -22.10
CA GLU A 592 21.41 -2.29 -22.53
C GLU A 592 21.58 -2.08 -24.06
N GLU A 593 22.61 -2.63 -24.71
CA GLU A 593 22.69 -2.61 -26.18
C GLU A 593 21.61 -3.50 -26.82
N ALA A 594 21.27 -4.66 -26.23
CA ALA A 594 20.17 -5.50 -26.72
C ALA A 594 18.83 -4.76 -26.69
N LYS A 595 18.52 -4.15 -25.54
CA LYS A 595 17.34 -3.31 -25.30
C LYS A 595 17.30 -2.12 -26.27
N ARG A 596 18.42 -1.43 -26.48
CA ARG A 596 18.56 -0.32 -27.43
C ARG A 596 18.27 -0.74 -28.88
N LEU A 597 18.83 -1.85 -29.35
CA LEU A 597 18.61 -2.33 -30.73
C LEU A 597 17.19 -2.83 -30.95
N VAL A 598 16.59 -3.53 -29.98
CA VAL A 598 15.15 -3.88 -30.01
C VAL A 598 14.29 -2.64 -30.19
N ASP A 599 14.62 -1.55 -29.51
CA ASP A 599 13.90 -0.27 -29.60
C ASP A 599 14.01 0.39 -30.98
N VAL A 600 15.18 0.32 -31.64
CA VAL A 600 15.40 0.82 -33.00
C VAL A 600 14.62 -0.02 -34.03
N VAL A 601 14.69 -1.35 -33.91
CA VAL A 601 13.96 -2.29 -34.78
C VAL A 601 12.44 -2.10 -34.65
N ARG A 602 11.93 -1.95 -33.43
CA ARG A 602 10.49 -1.70 -33.20
C ARG A 602 10.05 -0.37 -33.82
N LYS A 603 10.87 0.68 -33.75
CA LYS A 603 10.57 1.99 -34.37
C LYS A 603 10.47 1.90 -35.90
N SER A 604 11.43 1.27 -36.58
CA SER A 604 11.40 1.14 -38.05
C SER A 604 10.26 0.24 -38.55
N VAL A 605 9.99 -0.88 -37.86
CA VAL A 605 8.86 -1.77 -38.19
C VAL A 605 7.51 -1.07 -37.97
N VAL A 606 7.36 -0.27 -36.92
CA VAL A 606 6.15 0.55 -36.70
C VAL A 606 6.02 1.64 -37.77
N GLU A 607 7.11 2.29 -38.16
CA GLU A 607 7.08 3.31 -39.22
C GLU A 607 6.65 2.74 -40.58
N ASP A 608 7.18 1.58 -41.00
CA ASP A 608 6.77 0.95 -42.26
C ASP A 608 5.32 0.44 -42.24
N LYS A 609 4.87 -0.13 -41.11
CA LYS A 609 3.44 -0.43 -40.88
C LYS A 609 2.61 0.86 -41.01
N ALA A 610 3.02 1.95 -40.36
CA ALA A 610 2.30 3.23 -40.39
C ALA A 610 2.27 3.86 -41.80
N ASN A 611 3.39 3.83 -42.52
CA ASN A 611 3.51 4.29 -43.92
C ASN A 611 2.55 3.53 -44.85
N LYS A 612 2.28 2.25 -44.59
CA LYS A 612 1.32 1.43 -45.33
C LYS A 612 -0.13 1.77 -44.94
N VAL A 613 -0.46 1.74 -43.64
CA VAL A 613 -1.82 2.00 -43.14
C VAL A 613 -2.30 3.41 -43.50
N ALA A 614 -1.43 4.42 -43.42
CA ALA A 614 -1.76 5.78 -43.85
C ALA A 614 -2.11 5.87 -45.35
N LYS A 615 -1.39 5.12 -46.23
CA LYS A 615 -1.71 5.05 -47.66
C LYS A 615 -3.04 4.35 -47.93
N GLU A 616 -3.33 3.26 -47.22
CA GLU A 616 -4.61 2.55 -47.32
C GLU A 616 -5.78 3.44 -46.87
N LEU A 617 -5.62 4.19 -45.77
CA LEU A 617 -6.64 5.14 -45.28
C LEU A 617 -6.86 6.32 -46.24
N LEU A 618 -5.79 6.94 -46.75
CA LEU A 618 -5.89 8.05 -47.72
C LEU A 618 -6.64 7.63 -49.01
N ALA A 619 -6.45 6.40 -49.47
CA ALA A 619 -7.16 5.85 -50.62
C ALA A 619 -8.68 5.67 -50.37
N CYS A 620 -9.10 5.53 -49.12
CA CYS A 620 -10.53 5.48 -48.74
C CYS A 620 -11.17 6.86 -48.57
N GLY A 621 -10.38 7.94 -48.41
CA GLY A 621 -10.85 9.32 -48.25
C GLY A 621 -10.40 10.00 -46.95
N PRO A 622 -10.89 11.23 -46.66
CA PRO A 622 -10.40 12.00 -45.51
C PRO A 622 -10.75 11.35 -44.18
N TYR A 623 -9.75 11.13 -43.33
CA TYR A 623 -9.82 10.34 -42.09
C TYR A 623 -11.03 10.67 -41.19
N LYS A 624 -11.36 11.96 -41.04
CA LYS A 624 -12.50 12.44 -40.23
C LYS A 624 -13.86 11.86 -40.66
N TYR A 625 -14.02 11.48 -41.93
CA TYR A 625 -15.27 10.95 -42.48
C TYR A 625 -15.24 9.43 -42.74
N LEU A 626 -14.11 8.77 -42.48
CA LEU A 626 -14.02 7.31 -42.55
C LEU A 626 -14.78 6.68 -41.38
N LYS A 627 -15.61 5.68 -41.67
CA LYS A 627 -16.29 4.88 -40.64
C LYS A 627 -15.24 4.13 -39.81
N THR A 628 -15.54 3.93 -38.53
CA THR A 628 -14.75 3.10 -37.59
C THR A 628 -14.40 1.73 -38.20
N SER A 629 -15.38 1.12 -38.86
CA SER A 629 -15.28 -0.15 -39.60
C SER A 629 -14.32 -0.15 -40.80
N VAL A 630 -13.98 1.02 -41.36
CA VAL A 630 -12.92 1.17 -42.37
C VAL A 630 -11.57 1.37 -41.69
N LYS A 631 -11.52 2.18 -40.62
CA LYS A 631 -10.31 2.43 -39.83
C LYS A 631 -9.76 1.13 -39.23
N ALA A 632 -10.60 0.35 -38.55
CA ALA A 632 -10.29 -0.97 -38.01
C ALA A 632 -9.73 -1.94 -39.07
N TYR A 633 -10.31 -1.92 -40.27
CA TYR A 633 -9.85 -2.78 -41.37
C TYR A 633 -8.46 -2.39 -41.90
N ALA A 634 -8.08 -1.11 -41.85
CA ALA A 634 -6.76 -0.66 -42.26
C ALA A 634 -5.72 -0.88 -41.14
N PHE A 635 -6.05 -0.55 -39.90
CA PHE A 635 -5.14 -0.66 -38.75
C PHE A 635 -4.78 -2.10 -38.41
N LYS A 636 -5.76 -3.02 -38.40
CA LYS A 636 -5.56 -4.46 -38.09
C LYS A 636 -4.75 -4.66 -36.81
N PHE A 637 -5.20 -4.00 -35.73
CA PHE A 637 -4.58 -4.07 -34.42
C PHE A 637 -4.42 -5.53 -33.97
N ASP A 638 -3.24 -5.86 -33.44
CA ASP A 638 -2.92 -7.18 -32.93
C ASP A 638 -3.63 -7.41 -31.60
N VAL A 639 -4.21 -8.61 -31.42
CA VAL A 639 -4.87 -9.07 -30.19
C VAL A 639 -4.11 -8.75 -28.89
N SER A 640 -2.78 -8.85 -28.98
CA SER A 640 -1.87 -8.99 -27.85
C SER A 640 -0.92 -7.82 -27.60
N ASP A 641 -0.82 -6.86 -28.52
CA ASP A 641 0.21 -5.80 -28.51
C ASP A 641 -0.39 -4.39 -28.35
N ALA A 642 -0.88 -4.08 -27.14
CA ALA A 642 -1.47 -2.76 -26.86
C ALA A 642 -0.48 -1.59 -27.00
N GLY A 643 0.80 -1.81 -26.70
CA GLY A 643 1.85 -0.81 -26.84
C GLY A 643 2.15 -0.50 -28.31
N GLY A 644 2.39 -1.54 -29.11
CA GLY A 644 2.66 -1.42 -30.55
C GLY A 644 1.45 -0.93 -31.34
N ASN A 645 0.23 -1.34 -30.98
CA ASN A 645 -1.00 -0.81 -31.56
C ASN A 645 -1.15 0.70 -31.33
N LEU A 646 -0.90 1.18 -30.11
CA LEU A 646 -0.98 2.62 -29.78
C LEU A 646 0.11 3.42 -30.49
N LYS A 647 1.34 2.90 -30.52
CA LYS A 647 2.46 3.48 -31.27
C LYS A 647 2.13 3.58 -32.77
N LEU A 648 1.65 2.50 -33.38
CA LEU A 648 1.18 2.47 -34.77
C LEU A 648 0.04 3.47 -35.03
N PHE A 649 -0.93 3.56 -34.12
CA PHE A 649 -2.05 4.49 -34.22
C PHE A 649 -1.56 5.95 -34.26
N MET A 650 -0.73 6.34 -33.29
CA MET A 650 -0.17 7.69 -33.21
C MET A 650 0.70 8.02 -34.44
N SER A 651 1.56 7.09 -34.87
CA SER A 651 2.39 7.27 -36.08
C SER A 651 1.57 7.40 -37.36
N VAL A 652 0.41 6.74 -37.48
CA VAL A 652 -0.50 6.92 -38.63
C VAL A 652 -1.20 8.27 -38.57
N LEU A 653 -1.71 8.70 -37.41
CA LEU A 653 -2.38 10.00 -37.30
C LEU A 653 -1.45 11.16 -37.66
N ASP A 654 -0.20 11.12 -37.20
CA ASP A 654 0.83 12.12 -37.55
C ASP A 654 1.11 12.14 -39.06
N LYS A 655 1.33 10.97 -39.68
CA LYS A 655 1.51 10.82 -41.14
C LYS A 655 0.28 11.23 -41.96
N LEU A 656 -0.92 11.25 -41.35
CA LEU A 656 -2.15 11.77 -41.94
C LEU A 656 -2.41 13.26 -41.65
N GLY A 657 -1.57 13.91 -40.84
CA GLY A 657 -1.76 15.30 -40.38
C GLY A 657 -2.97 15.48 -39.44
N VAL A 658 -3.47 14.41 -38.85
CA VAL A 658 -4.67 14.42 -38.00
C VAL A 658 -4.28 14.73 -36.56
N LYS A 659 -4.70 15.90 -36.07
CA LYS A 659 -4.53 16.29 -34.66
C LYS A 659 -5.83 16.05 -33.89
N LEU A 660 -5.73 15.29 -32.82
CA LEU A 660 -6.73 15.09 -31.77
C LEU A 660 -6.14 15.64 -30.47
N ASP A 661 -6.98 16.07 -29.52
CA ASP A 661 -6.52 16.28 -28.15
C ASP A 661 -6.35 14.94 -27.40
N GLY A 662 -5.79 14.96 -26.19
CA GLY A 662 -5.44 13.75 -25.45
C GLY A 662 -6.62 12.82 -25.21
N ASP A 663 -7.76 13.32 -24.73
CA ASP A 663 -8.91 12.47 -24.43
C ASP A 663 -9.62 12.02 -25.72
N GLN A 664 -9.68 12.88 -26.76
CA GLN A 664 -10.14 12.49 -28.10
C GLN A 664 -9.28 11.40 -28.76
N LEU A 665 -7.97 11.42 -28.54
CA LEU A 665 -7.03 10.43 -29.08
C LEU A 665 -7.36 9.02 -28.57
N TYR A 666 -7.52 8.87 -27.25
CA TYR A 666 -7.85 7.57 -26.64
C TYR A 666 -9.28 7.13 -26.95
N GLU A 667 -10.23 8.05 -27.02
CA GLU A 667 -11.59 7.74 -27.47
C GLU A 667 -11.63 7.20 -28.91
N GLU A 668 -10.91 7.83 -29.84
CA GLU A 668 -10.87 7.40 -31.25
C GLU A 668 -10.11 6.08 -31.41
N TYR A 669 -9.01 5.89 -30.68
CA TYR A 669 -8.28 4.62 -30.56
C TYR A 669 -9.20 3.49 -30.09
N GLN A 670 -9.90 3.68 -28.97
CA GLN A 670 -10.83 2.70 -28.40
C GLN A 670 -11.92 2.31 -29.39
N LYS A 671 -12.57 3.28 -30.05
CA LYS A 671 -13.62 3.01 -31.04
C LYS A 671 -13.13 2.11 -32.18
N ILE A 672 -11.92 2.37 -32.69
CA ILE A 672 -11.29 1.59 -33.76
C ILE A 672 -10.90 0.19 -33.27
N TYR A 673 -10.47 0.10 -32.02
CA TYR A 673 -10.15 -1.16 -31.38
C TYR A 673 -11.37 -2.05 -31.16
N ASP A 674 -12.42 -1.55 -30.51
CA ASP A 674 -13.63 -2.31 -30.18
C ASP A 674 -14.29 -2.92 -31.44
N GLU A 675 -14.29 -2.17 -32.56
CA GLU A 675 -14.72 -2.64 -33.89
C GLU A 675 -13.77 -3.70 -34.49
N THR A 676 -12.49 -3.70 -34.13
CA THR A 676 -11.53 -4.75 -34.52
C THR A 676 -11.83 -6.05 -33.76
N VAL A 677 -11.97 -6.00 -32.43
CA VAL A 677 -12.31 -7.17 -31.60
C VAL A 677 -13.65 -7.78 -32.00
N SER A 678 -14.68 -6.93 -32.16
CA SER A 678 -16.03 -7.31 -32.60
C SER A 678 -16.07 -8.10 -33.91
N ARG A 679 -15.03 -7.97 -34.75
CA ARG A 679 -14.90 -8.69 -36.02
C ARG A 679 -14.13 -10.00 -35.88
N ASN A 680 -13.14 -10.06 -35.01
CA ASN A 680 -12.39 -11.28 -34.75
C ASN A 680 -13.33 -12.35 -34.17
N GLU A 681 -14.12 -12.01 -33.16
CA GLU A 681 -15.17 -12.89 -32.61
C GLU A 681 -16.17 -13.37 -33.68
N VAL A 682 -16.64 -12.47 -34.55
CA VAL A 682 -17.59 -12.84 -35.62
C VAL A 682 -16.93 -13.78 -36.63
N ASN A 683 -15.67 -13.55 -37.00
CA ASN A 683 -14.91 -14.42 -37.89
C ASN A 683 -14.66 -15.80 -37.25
N GLU A 684 -14.36 -15.88 -35.96
CA GLU A 684 -14.23 -17.14 -35.23
C GLU A 684 -15.56 -17.87 -35.15
N MET A 685 -16.64 -17.18 -34.79
CA MET A 685 -17.99 -17.74 -34.80
C MET A 685 -18.44 -18.20 -36.20
N GLU A 686 -17.92 -17.66 -37.30
CA GLU A 686 -18.18 -18.17 -38.65
C GLU A 686 -17.28 -19.34 -39.04
N GLN A 687 -16.00 -19.32 -38.66
CA GLN A 687 -15.09 -20.44 -38.83
C GLN A 687 -15.54 -21.68 -38.05
N GLU A 688 -16.00 -21.52 -36.80
CA GLU A 688 -16.54 -22.61 -35.98
C GLU A 688 -17.83 -23.18 -36.60
N LYS A 689 -18.67 -22.33 -37.21
CA LYS A 689 -19.85 -22.78 -37.99
C LYS A 689 -19.46 -23.51 -39.28
N GLN A 690 -18.34 -23.16 -39.93
CA GLN A 690 -17.82 -23.91 -41.09
C GLN A 690 -17.22 -25.26 -40.65
N TRP A 691 -16.43 -25.26 -39.57
CA TRP A 691 -15.82 -26.46 -38.98
C TRP A 691 -16.88 -27.48 -38.55
N ASN A 692 -17.94 -27.02 -37.88
CA ASN A 692 -19.08 -27.87 -37.49
C ASN A 692 -19.93 -28.34 -38.68
N LYS A 693 -20.03 -27.55 -39.78
CA LYS A 693 -20.61 -28.05 -41.05
C LYS A 693 -19.76 -29.16 -41.68
N GLY A 694 -18.44 -29.16 -41.49
CA GLY A 694 -17.53 -30.19 -41.98
C GLY A 694 -17.75 -31.58 -41.36
N ARG A 695 -18.36 -31.66 -40.17
CA ARG A 695 -18.74 -32.92 -39.49
C ARG A 695 -20.17 -33.39 -39.78
N GLY A 696 -20.90 -32.68 -40.64
CA GLY A 696 -22.30 -32.96 -40.98
C GLY A 696 -22.51 -33.78 -42.26
N ARG A 697 -21.76 -34.88 -42.45
CA ARG A 697 -21.95 -35.83 -43.57
C ARG A 697 -21.43 -37.22 -43.26
#